data_AF-A0ABD0JMJ0-F1
#
_entry.id   AF-A0ABD0JMJ0-F1
#
_cell.length_a   1.000
_cell.length_b   1.000
_cell.length_c   1.000
_cell.angle_alpha   90.00
_cell.angle_beta   90.00
_cell.angle_gamma   90.00
#
_symmetry.space_group_name_H-M   'P 1'
#
loop_
_entity.id
_entity.type
_entity.pdbx_description
1 polymer ?
#
loop_
_entity_poly.entity_id
_entity_poly.type
_entity_poly.pdbx_seq_one_letter_code
_entity_poly.pdbx_strand_id
1 'polypeptide(L)'
;MRSSSVALVWLSALLTAAEAVNTTVQMKLSQHWDNNFEGSFCYQLPDVILGYMLVAEFNPPVKELQNWVGDYIEGGSREDCASKWVLVNQDIHGLQKAGEFCIRMAGKICTGSGDFTATGTLVDLTVDSQVPPTPVTVSGAQDMKYNYAEVVQKSLLFYYAQRSGKLPPDNPIPWRGDSALHDHGANGEDLSGGWYDAGDNIKFNYPMAFSTTVLCWSLLEFRDAYSQAGQLENMYDTIRWTLEYFVKCHTKPNELYVQVGDAGRDHGTWTSPERMDESLRTSYKIDPSRPGSDIADETAAAMACGYMAFKEKDPTFADTLLEHSKQLYEFAKAHPSFYSNSVSEAAAYYRSYNYTDELTWGAMWLYRAVGGDNYLQDAEATYLPGAAWGFSWDEKNNGNMLLLYNATGKDIYMNDIVATMDAWSKEGGMTYTPKCLAWRLQWGSLRYASNTAFVALMAAQLGIKPDEYRQWAMCQINYALGDTGRSYVVGFGTNPPTRPHHRASSCPSMPAPCGWEAQRNPGPNPHTLYGALVGGPGSSDSYTDERMDYVHNEVACDYNAGFQGAVVDLSSMMRSLSVVLVMLSLALVARGADQTARMELLQHWDDNWEGRFCFHLPAQIVGFEIKISFSVGVKQMQQWDGTWLGHPSDCDKHWNMVNQDSHGVHPAGEFCVKMSGKVCGSAAPTATATLVDLSHDGQRAPHEPRVSGAQSMKYNYADVLQKSVLFYEAQRSGKLPSHNRIPWRGDSGLHDRGDHGEDLTGGWYDAGDNVKFNFPMAWSTTVLCWGLLEFKEAYSKAGQLDYMYDSLRWPLEYFLKCHTKSDELYVQVGSGGVDHGSWTSPERMDPDRPAYKVDAHHPGSDVANEMAAAMACGYIVFKDKDRTFAGHLLSHAKQIYSFAKSHQGFYSTSVSDAAAYYRSQNYTDENVWGGLWLHKATGDDSYLHDAKKWYSHEPAWGFSWDEKLAGNQVLMYDVTSGHERAAVQKDLESTFTLWSKAGGMTYTPKCLAWRLQWGALRYSANTAFVFLLAAKRGLHTDQYRQWAMCQIHYSLGDSGRSYVIGFGKNYPTRPHHRASSCPMLPAPCGWEAQQAPGPNPHTLYGALVGGPGKHDDYTDDRKDYVHNEVACDYNAGFQSACAALLQLAVDHELPNPSHCGHC
;
A
#
# COMPACT_ATOMS: atom_id res chain seq x y z
N MET A 1 42.90 32.49 -11.20
CA MET A 1 43.14 31.81 -9.91
C MET A 1 42.16 30.66 -9.84
N ARG A 2 42.59 29.47 -10.26
CA ARG A 2 41.75 28.30 -10.54
C ARG A 2 42.15 27.14 -9.63
N SER A 3 41.15 26.35 -9.25
CA SER A 3 41.20 24.92 -8.90
C SER A 3 42.17 24.46 -7.80
N SER A 4 41.81 24.62 -6.53
CA SER A 4 42.50 23.85 -5.46
C SER A 4 41.60 23.36 -4.32
N SER A 5 40.34 23.78 -4.25
CA SER A 5 39.46 23.46 -3.11
C SER A 5 38.38 22.40 -3.40
N VAL A 6 38.13 22.04 -4.67
CA VAL A 6 37.13 21.01 -5.03
C VAL A 6 37.73 19.59 -5.04
N ALA A 7 39.03 19.45 -5.34
CA ALA A 7 39.69 18.13 -5.45
C ALA A 7 39.83 17.38 -4.11
N LEU A 8 39.91 18.09 -2.97
CA LEU A 8 40.16 17.46 -1.66
C LEU A 8 38.92 16.76 -1.05
N VAL A 9 37.70 17.15 -1.42
CA VAL A 9 36.47 16.55 -0.88
C VAL A 9 36.13 15.23 -1.58
N TRP A 10 36.58 15.05 -2.82
CA TRP A 10 36.38 13.82 -3.60
C TRP A 10 37.35 12.70 -3.22
N LEU A 11 38.58 13.05 -2.80
CA LEU A 11 39.64 12.06 -2.56
C LEU A 11 39.40 11.19 -1.32
N SER A 12 38.77 11.72 -0.27
CA SER A 12 38.50 10.98 0.97
C SER A 12 37.29 10.04 0.87
N ALA A 13 36.30 10.36 0.03
CA ALA A 13 35.12 9.52 -0.19
C ALA A 13 35.42 8.30 -1.07
N LEU A 14 36.20 8.47 -2.16
CA LEU A 14 36.56 7.39 -3.10
C LEU A 14 37.39 6.27 -2.47
N LEU A 15 38.23 6.58 -1.47
CA LEU A 15 39.08 5.60 -0.78
C LEU A 15 38.32 4.66 0.16
N THR A 16 37.06 4.96 0.49
CA THR A 16 36.25 4.13 1.41
C THR A 16 35.25 3.21 0.72
N ALA A 17 35.06 3.33 -0.60
CA ALA A 17 34.00 2.61 -1.34
C ALA A 17 34.51 1.57 -2.37
N ALA A 18 35.82 1.50 -2.65
CA ALA A 18 36.36 0.58 -3.67
C ALA A 18 37.04 -0.65 -3.03
N GLU A 19 36.30 -1.74 -2.83
CA GLU A 19 36.88 -3.07 -2.58
C GLU A 19 37.35 -3.77 -3.88
N ALA A 20 37.10 -3.19 -5.06
CA ALA A 20 37.47 -3.77 -6.34
C ALA A 20 38.84 -3.25 -6.83
N VAL A 21 39.87 -4.05 -6.57
CA VAL A 21 41.24 -3.97 -7.14
C VAL A 21 42.06 -2.73 -6.77
N ASN A 22 42.29 -2.51 -5.48
CA ASN A 22 43.40 -1.67 -4.99
C ASN A 22 44.71 -2.46 -5.04
N THR A 23 45.28 -2.66 -6.23
CA THR A 23 46.55 -3.38 -6.34
C THR A 23 47.71 -2.41 -6.12
N THR A 24 48.45 -2.60 -5.01
CA THR A 24 49.69 -1.87 -4.75
C THR A 24 50.87 -2.69 -5.25
N VAL A 25 51.70 -2.10 -6.09
CA VAL A 25 52.95 -2.72 -6.56
C VAL A 25 54.15 -1.86 -6.21
N GLN A 26 55.30 -2.51 -6.04
CA GLN A 26 56.59 -1.81 -5.92
C GLN A 26 57.04 -1.35 -7.31
N MET A 27 57.66 -0.17 -7.39
CA MET A 27 58.27 0.31 -8.61
C MET A 27 59.43 -0.61 -9.00
N LYS A 28 59.41 -1.09 -10.25
CA LYS A 28 60.56 -1.74 -10.85
C LYS A 28 61.45 -0.67 -11.49
N LEU A 29 62.57 -0.36 -10.84
CA LEU A 29 63.57 0.56 -11.37
C LEU A 29 64.22 -0.01 -12.62
N SER A 30 64.24 0.77 -13.70
CA SER A 30 64.99 0.47 -14.92
C SER A 30 66.38 1.13 -14.88
N GLN A 31 66.48 2.36 -14.35
CA GLN A 31 67.73 3.11 -14.20
C GLN A 31 67.68 4.02 -12.96
N HIS A 32 68.82 4.25 -12.31
CA HIS A 32 68.97 5.19 -11.20
C HIS A 32 70.38 5.82 -11.21
N TRP A 33 70.47 7.14 -11.31
CA TRP A 33 71.74 7.89 -11.40
C TRP A 33 71.57 9.35 -10.98
N ASP A 34 72.54 9.92 -10.26
CA ASP A 34 72.58 11.36 -9.91
C ASP A 34 71.26 11.92 -9.35
N ASN A 35 70.63 11.17 -8.43
CA ASN A 35 69.30 11.42 -7.86
C ASN A 35 68.14 11.37 -8.88
N ASN A 36 68.36 10.97 -10.12
CA ASN A 36 67.31 10.70 -11.11
C ASN A 36 66.98 9.21 -11.12
N PHE A 37 65.73 8.88 -11.41
CA PHE A 37 65.28 7.51 -11.61
C PHE A 37 64.42 7.40 -12.87
N GLU A 38 64.44 6.21 -13.46
CA GLU A 38 63.42 5.74 -14.38
C GLU A 38 62.93 4.38 -13.85
N GLY A 39 61.62 4.18 -13.84
CA GLY A 39 61.02 2.94 -13.38
C GLY A 39 59.59 2.78 -13.85
N SER A 40 59.01 1.62 -13.56
CA SER A 40 57.63 1.34 -13.92
C SER A 40 56.87 0.63 -12.82
N PHE A 41 55.60 1.00 -12.67
CA PHE A 41 54.61 0.21 -11.93
C PHE A 41 53.90 -0.70 -12.92
N CYS A 42 53.98 -2.01 -12.74
CA CYS A 42 53.38 -2.99 -13.64
C CYS A 42 52.30 -3.79 -12.92
N TYR A 43 51.12 -3.80 -13.51
CA TYR A 43 49.92 -4.46 -13.00
C TYR A 43 49.49 -5.56 -13.96
N GLN A 44 48.88 -6.62 -13.43
CA GLN A 44 48.18 -7.61 -14.24
C GLN A 44 46.69 -7.30 -14.17
N LEU A 45 46.15 -6.77 -15.25
CA LEU A 45 44.73 -6.40 -15.34
C LEU A 45 43.91 -7.65 -15.67
N PRO A 46 42.92 -8.01 -14.82
CA PRO A 46 42.08 -9.18 -15.06
C PRO A 46 41.14 -8.97 -16.26
N ASP A 47 40.72 -7.73 -16.48
CA ASP A 47 39.76 -7.32 -17.52
C ASP A 47 40.15 -5.95 -18.12
N VAL A 48 39.35 -5.49 -19.09
CA VAL A 48 39.52 -4.16 -19.69
C VAL A 48 39.08 -3.08 -18.71
N ILE A 49 39.92 -2.07 -18.50
CA ILE A 49 39.57 -0.86 -17.73
C ILE A 49 39.55 0.35 -18.69
N LEU A 50 38.51 1.17 -18.64
CA LEU A 50 38.38 2.46 -19.37
C LEU A 50 38.95 3.69 -18.64
N GLY A 51 39.31 3.55 -17.37
CA GLY A 51 39.73 4.65 -16.53
C GLY A 51 40.43 4.14 -15.28
N TYR A 52 41.52 4.81 -14.91
CA TYR A 52 42.28 4.47 -13.71
C TYR A 52 42.87 5.70 -13.04
N MET A 53 43.08 5.59 -11.74
CA MET A 53 43.88 6.51 -10.95
C MET A 53 45.07 5.75 -10.37
N LEU A 54 46.27 6.30 -10.53
CA LEU A 54 47.46 5.79 -9.87
C LEU A 54 47.86 6.75 -8.74
N VAL A 55 47.89 6.22 -7.53
CA VAL A 55 48.47 6.88 -6.35
C VAL A 55 49.89 6.36 -6.18
N ALA A 56 50.88 7.16 -6.57
CA ALA A 56 52.29 6.85 -6.45
C ALA A 56 52.89 7.52 -5.21
N GLU A 57 53.40 6.71 -4.29
CA GLU A 57 54.09 7.15 -3.08
C GLU A 57 55.59 6.90 -3.21
N PHE A 58 56.40 7.90 -2.88
CA PHE A 58 57.84 7.91 -3.03
C PHE A 58 58.52 8.19 -1.70
N ASN A 59 59.55 7.41 -1.38
CA ASN A 59 60.41 7.62 -0.24
C ASN A 59 61.88 7.45 -0.65
N PRO A 60 62.73 8.51 -0.57
CA PRO A 60 62.38 9.89 -0.20
C PRO A 60 61.56 10.64 -1.28
N PRO A 61 60.99 11.83 -0.97
CA PRO A 61 60.16 12.62 -1.90
C PRO A 61 60.83 12.93 -3.24
N VAL A 62 60.03 13.09 -4.30
CA VAL A 62 60.49 13.33 -5.68
C VAL A 62 59.91 14.63 -6.27
N LYS A 63 60.64 15.22 -7.21
CA LYS A 63 60.27 16.37 -8.04
C LYS A 63 60.58 16.09 -9.52
N GLU A 64 60.18 16.99 -10.42
CA GLU A 64 60.38 16.85 -11.88
C GLU A 64 59.79 15.54 -12.44
N LEU A 65 58.77 14.98 -11.78
CA LEU A 65 58.17 13.70 -12.15
C LEU A 65 57.49 13.81 -13.54
N GLN A 66 57.81 12.84 -14.39
CA GLN A 66 57.30 12.69 -15.75
C GLN A 66 56.66 11.31 -15.89
N ASN A 67 55.56 11.27 -16.62
CA ASN A 67 54.90 10.04 -17.05
C ASN A 67 54.37 10.24 -18.47
N TRP A 68 54.01 9.14 -19.14
CA TRP A 68 53.61 9.17 -20.56
C TRP A 68 52.18 8.65 -20.79
N VAL A 69 51.39 8.45 -19.74
CA VAL A 69 50.10 7.74 -19.82
C VAL A 69 48.94 8.45 -19.12
N GLY A 70 49.22 9.48 -18.31
CA GLY A 70 48.23 10.18 -17.50
C GLY A 70 48.61 11.60 -17.08
N ASP A 71 47.62 12.34 -16.62
CA ASP A 71 47.74 13.71 -16.12
C ASP A 71 47.80 13.74 -14.59
N TYR A 72 48.62 14.64 -14.02
CA TYR A 72 48.75 14.80 -12.57
C TYR A 72 47.57 15.61 -12.00
N ILE A 73 46.96 15.09 -10.94
CA ILE A 73 45.84 15.74 -10.23
C ILE A 73 46.18 16.08 -8.75
N GLU A 74 47.24 15.49 -8.19
CA GLU A 74 47.80 15.82 -6.87
C GLU A 74 49.33 15.56 -6.90
N GLY A 75 50.14 16.37 -6.18
CA GLY A 75 51.59 16.14 -6.07
C GLY A 75 52.52 17.35 -6.17
N GLY A 76 52.04 18.59 -6.05
CA GLY A 76 52.88 19.80 -6.16
C GLY A 76 53.13 20.22 -7.62
N SER A 77 53.73 21.40 -7.83
CA SER A 77 54.18 21.78 -9.18
C SER A 77 55.34 20.88 -9.62
N ARG A 78 55.65 20.82 -10.92
CA ARG A 78 56.76 20.01 -11.46
C ARG A 78 58.11 20.27 -10.76
N GLU A 79 58.23 21.36 -10.00
CA GLU A 79 59.44 21.79 -9.29
C GLU A 79 59.41 21.49 -7.77
N ASP A 80 58.25 21.13 -7.20
CA ASP A 80 58.07 20.88 -5.77
C ASP A 80 58.37 19.42 -5.39
N CYS A 81 58.92 19.23 -4.19
CA CYS A 81 59.18 17.90 -3.64
C CYS A 81 57.92 17.32 -3.00
N ALA A 82 57.39 16.23 -3.55
CA ALA A 82 56.24 15.53 -3.00
C ALA A 82 56.52 14.04 -2.79
N SER A 83 56.07 13.52 -1.65
CA SER A 83 56.10 12.08 -1.35
C SER A 83 54.92 11.32 -1.94
N LYS A 84 53.88 12.01 -2.41
CA LYS A 84 52.68 11.42 -3.01
C LYS A 84 52.33 12.17 -4.28
N TRP A 85 52.14 11.43 -5.36
CA TRP A 85 51.67 11.92 -6.65
C TRP A 85 50.44 11.12 -7.04
N VAL A 86 49.39 11.80 -7.46
CA VAL A 86 48.19 11.15 -8.00
C VAL A 86 48.06 11.54 -9.46
N LEU A 87 47.94 10.54 -10.31
CA LEU A 87 47.69 10.71 -11.74
C LEU A 87 46.46 9.95 -12.17
N VAL A 88 45.81 10.45 -13.21
CA VAL A 88 44.66 9.86 -13.87
C VAL A 88 44.98 9.64 -15.34
N ASN A 89 44.42 8.60 -15.96
CA ASN A 89 44.62 8.34 -17.38
C ASN A 89 44.18 9.52 -18.28
N GLN A 90 44.82 9.68 -19.44
CA GLN A 90 44.34 10.57 -20.51
C GLN A 90 43.26 9.88 -21.37
N ASP A 91 42.44 10.67 -22.08
CA ASP A 91 41.38 10.16 -22.98
C ASP A 91 41.91 9.13 -23.99
N ILE A 92 43.03 9.47 -24.66
CA ILE A 92 43.68 8.61 -25.67
C ILE A 92 44.32 7.34 -25.09
N HIS A 93 44.43 7.25 -23.77
CA HIS A 93 45.04 6.15 -23.03
C HIS A 93 44.07 5.54 -22.00
N GLY A 94 42.76 5.81 -22.12
CA GLY A 94 41.78 5.34 -21.14
C GLY A 94 41.48 3.86 -21.22
N LEU A 95 41.40 3.30 -22.43
CA LEU A 95 41.16 1.88 -22.62
C LEU A 95 42.45 1.06 -22.47
N GLN A 96 42.58 0.36 -21.35
CA GLN A 96 43.65 -0.61 -21.11
C GLN A 96 43.10 -2.02 -21.21
N LYS A 97 43.75 -2.85 -22.02
CA LYS A 97 43.33 -4.24 -22.26
C LYS A 97 43.73 -5.12 -21.07
N ALA A 98 43.01 -6.23 -20.89
CA ALA A 98 43.42 -7.29 -19.99
C ALA A 98 44.86 -7.76 -20.30
N GLY A 99 45.64 -8.04 -19.25
CA GLY A 99 47.06 -8.40 -19.35
C GLY A 99 48.01 -7.45 -18.63
N GLU A 100 49.30 -7.50 -18.98
CA GLU A 100 50.33 -6.67 -18.33
C GLU A 100 50.19 -5.19 -18.75
N PHE A 101 49.94 -4.33 -17.77
CA PHE A 101 49.87 -2.89 -17.93
C PHE A 101 50.94 -2.20 -17.08
N CYS A 102 51.91 -1.54 -17.73
CA CYS A 102 53.02 -0.87 -17.07
C CYS A 102 52.99 0.65 -17.27
N ILE A 103 52.93 1.39 -16.17
CA ILE A 103 53.05 2.84 -16.15
C ILE A 103 54.51 3.20 -15.93
N ARG A 104 55.17 3.72 -16.97
CA ARG A 104 56.56 4.19 -16.89
C ARG A 104 56.61 5.62 -16.37
N MET A 105 57.58 5.88 -15.50
CA MET A 105 57.81 7.20 -14.90
C MET A 105 59.30 7.49 -14.79
N ALA A 106 59.66 8.75 -14.92
CA ALA A 106 61.00 9.25 -14.62
C ALA A 106 60.92 10.49 -13.75
N GLY A 107 61.83 10.67 -12.80
CA GLY A 107 61.80 11.81 -11.90
C GLY A 107 63.10 11.99 -11.13
N LYS A 108 63.12 13.00 -10.24
CA LYS A 108 64.30 13.37 -9.47
C LYS A 108 64.02 13.36 -7.98
N ILE A 109 64.81 12.60 -7.23
CA ILE A 109 64.77 12.49 -5.77
C ILE A 109 65.28 13.79 -5.14
N CYS A 110 64.56 14.30 -4.13
CA CYS A 110 64.83 15.60 -3.55
C CYS A 110 65.97 15.64 -2.54
N THR A 111 66.19 14.58 -1.77
CA THR A 111 67.19 14.56 -0.69
C THR A 111 67.93 13.23 -0.59
N GLY A 112 69.24 13.25 -0.88
CA GLY A 112 70.22 12.22 -0.51
C GLY A 112 70.15 10.89 -1.29
N SER A 113 71.32 10.31 -1.55
CA SER A 113 71.52 9.06 -2.33
C SER A 113 71.24 7.77 -1.54
N GLY A 114 70.21 7.76 -0.69
CA GLY A 114 69.80 6.59 0.10
C GLY A 114 68.88 5.63 -0.66
N ASP A 115 68.48 4.52 -0.02
CA ASP A 115 67.57 3.52 -0.57
C ASP A 115 66.27 4.18 -1.05
N PHE A 116 66.08 4.25 -2.37
CA PHE A 116 64.88 4.78 -3.01
C PHE A 116 63.84 3.68 -3.17
N THR A 117 62.67 3.88 -2.57
CA THR A 117 61.51 3.01 -2.75
C THR A 117 60.32 3.82 -3.23
N ALA A 118 59.50 3.18 -4.07
CA ALA A 118 58.27 3.77 -4.56
C ALA A 118 57.21 2.68 -4.69
N THR A 119 56.00 2.99 -4.24
CA THR A 119 54.82 2.14 -4.38
C THR A 119 53.78 2.84 -5.23
N GLY A 120 53.08 2.07 -6.06
CA GLY A 120 52.01 2.57 -6.90
C GLY A 120 50.75 1.77 -6.66
N THR A 121 49.70 2.42 -6.17
CA THR A 121 48.36 1.84 -6.05
C THR A 121 47.54 2.22 -7.27
N LEU A 122 47.20 1.24 -8.09
CA LEU A 122 46.25 1.43 -9.20
C LEU A 122 44.83 1.25 -8.66
N VAL A 123 43.98 2.21 -8.94
CA VAL A 123 42.55 2.22 -8.63
C VAL A 123 41.79 2.17 -9.95
N ASP A 124 40.97 1.14 -10.14
CA ASP A 124 40.10 1.01 -11.29
C ASP A 124 38.88 1.92 -11.14
N LEU A 125 38.74 2.90 -12.03
CA LEU A 125 37.62 3.85 -12.04
C LEU A 125 36.47 3.38 -12.93
N THR A 126 36.50 2.13 -13.39
CA THR A 126 35.51 1.53 -14.29
C THR A 126 34.60 0.53 -13.63
N VAL A 127 34.89 0.19 -12.38
CA VAL A 127 34.07 -0.74 -11.62
C VAL A 127 32.84 -0.01 -11.10
N ASP A 128 31.71 -0.67 -11.27
CA ASP A 128 30.46 -0.34 -10.58
C ASP A 128 30.70 -0.45 -9.06
N SER A 129 30.94 0.67 -8.39
CA SER A 129 31.07 0.71 -6.93
C SER A 129 29.72 0.52 -6.21
N GLN A 130 28.63 0.26 -6.96
CA GLN A 130 27.33 -0.01 -6.39
C GLN A 130 27.27 -1.43 -5.84
N VAL A 131 27.01 -1.53 -4.54
CA VAL A 131 26.36 -2.73 -4.01
C VAL A 131 24.99 -2.81 -4.70
N PRO A 132 24.63 -3.94 -5.35
CA PRO A 132 23.30 -4.10 -5.93
C PRO A 132 22.25 -3.71 -4.88
N PRO A 133 21.22 -2.92 -5.25
CA PRO A 133 20.20 -2.52 -4.29
C PRO A 133 19.61 -3.78 -3.67
N THR A 134 19.58 -3.83 -2.34
CA THR A 134 18.97 -4.95 -1.62
C THR A 134 17.54 -5.08 -2.14
N PRO A 135 17.19 -6.22 -2.78
CA PRO A 135 15.87 -6.38 -3.36
C PRO A 135 14.80 -6.19 -2.29
N VAL A 136 13.82 -5.34 -2.55
CA VAL A 136 12.64 -5.27 -1.69
C VAL A 136 11.93 -6.61 -1.76
N THR A 137 11.82 -7.27 -0.61
CA THR A 137 11.00 -8.48 -0.46
C THR A 137 9.70 -8.13 0.24
N VAL A 138 8.59 -8.23 -0.49
CA VAL A 138 7.25 -8.13 0.10
C VAL A 138 6.89 -9.50 0.69
N SER A 139 6.55 -9.55 1.97
CA SER A 139 6.17 -10.81 2.61
C SER A 139 4.83 -11.33 2.05
N GLY A 140 4.80 -12.59 1.61
CA GLY A 140 3.63 -13.24 0.99
C GLY A 140 3.65 -13.37 -0.54
N ALA A 141 4.70 -12.89 -1.23
CA ALA A 141 4.83 -12.92 -2.69
C ALA A 141 5.30 -14.28 -3.29
N GLN A 142 4.90 -15.43 -2.73
CA GLN A 142 5.49 -16.73 -3.10
C GLN A 142 5.06 -17.31 -4.47
N ASP A 143 4.08 -16.75 -5.17
CA ASP A 143 3.53 -17.30 -6.43
C ASP A 143 3.81 -16.45 -7.68
N MET A 144 4.71 -15.46 -7.61
CA MET A 144 5.01 -14.63 -8.77
C MET A 144 6.20 -15.11 -9.59
N LYS A 145 6.07 -14.98 -10.92
CA LYS A 145 7.20 -15.13 -11.83
C LYS A 145 8.25 -14.03 -11.66
N TYR A 146 7.85 -12.80 -11.33
CA TYR A 146 8.72 -11.63 -11.17
C TYR A 146 8.44 -10.87 -9.88
N ASN A 147 9.47 -10.35 -9.22
CA ASN A 147 9.32 -9.46 -8.07
C ASN A 147 9.01 -8.03 -8.52
N TYR A 148 7.72 -7.70 -8.73
CA TYR A 148 7.34 -6.34 -9.18
C TYR A 148 7.76 -5.24 -8.21
N ALA A 149 7.80 -5.49 -6.89
CA ALA A 149 8.25 -4.48 -5.91
C ALA A 149 9.73 -4.10 -6.11
N GLU A 150 10.58 -5.06 -6.46
CA GLU A 150 11.96 -4.80 -6.86
C GLU A 150 12.02 -4.03 -8.19
N VAL A 151 11.14 -4.31 -9.14
CA VAL A 151 11.05 -3.55 -10.40
C VAL A 151 10.65 -2.09 -10.12
N VAL A 152 9.66 -1.85 -9.25
CA VAL A 152 9.26 -0.49 -8.80
C VAL A 152 10.45 0.25 -8.20
N GLN A 153 11.17 -0.40 -7.28
CA GLN A 153 12.37 0.16 -6.64
C GLN A 153 13.43 0.53 -7.70
N LYS A 154 13.76 -0.41 -8.60
CA LYS A 154 14.78 -0.20 -9.62
C LYS A 154 14.38 0.90 -10.59
N SER A 155 13.13 0.95 -11.04
CA SER A 155 12.66 2.00 -11.95
C SER A 155 12.70 3.39 -11.29
N LEU A 156 12.53 3.51 -9.96
CA LEU A 156 12.81 4.78 -9.26
C LEU A 156 14.30 5.12 -9.25
N LEU A 157 15.20 4.15 -9.09
CA LEU A 157 16.64 4.37 -9.20
C LEU A 157 17.05 4.93 -10.57
N PHE A 158 16.36 4.54 -11.64
CA PHE A 158 16.54 5.16 -12.95
C PHE A 158 16.22 6.66 -12.91
N TYR A 159 15.10 7.09 -12.32
CA TYR A 159 14.80 8.53 -12.21
C TYR A 159 15.82 9.30 -11.34
N TYR A 160 16.36 8.68 -10.28
CA TYR A 160 17.50 9.27 -9.56
C TYR A 160 18.72 9.43 -10.46
N ALA A 161 18.99 8.42 -11.30
CA ALA A 161 20.08 8.46 -12.27
C ALA A 161 19.88 9.48 -13.40
N GLN A 162 18.65 10.00 -13.59
CA GLN A 162 18.34 11.09 -14.52
C GLN A 162 18.39 12.48 -13.89
N ARG A 163 18.57 12.64 -12.56
CA ARG A 163 18.55 13.97 -11.91
C ARG A 163 19.62 14.91 -12.45
N SER A 164 19.22 16.11 -12.85
CA SER A 164 20.08 17.26 -13.15
C SER A 164 20.06 18.24 -11.97
N GLY A 165 21.06 19.12 -11.87
CA GLY A 165 21.20 20.07 -10.78
C GLY A 165 22.07 19.55 -9.64
N LYS A 166 21.91 20.19 -8.48
CA LYS A 166 22.60 19.83 -7.23
C LYS A 166 21.90 18.63 -6.60
N LEU A 167 22.57 17.49 -6.52
CA LEU A 167 22.04 16.27 -5.95
C LEU A 167 22.02 16.35 -4.41
N PRO A 168 21.01 15.77 -3.76
CA PRO A 168 20.96 15.77 -2.30
C PRO A 168 22.01 14.80 -1.73
N PRO A 169 22.51 15.03 -0.49
CA PRO A 169 23.56 14.19 0.09
C PRO A 169 23.20 12.70 0.24
N ASP A 170 21.90 12.39 0.29
CA ASP A 170 21.31 11.05 0.38
C ASP A 170 20.89 10.48 -0.98
N ASN A 171 21.34 11.07 -2.10
CA ASN A 171 21.10 10.52 -3.43
C ASN A 171 21.57 9.06 -3.51
N PRO A 172 20.68 8.10 -3.89
CA PRO A 172 20.99 6.67 -3.85
C PRO A 172 21.90 6.20 -5.00
N ILE A 173 22.27 7.09 -5.92
CA ILE A 173 23.12 6.78 -7.08
C ILE A 173 24.53 7.35 -6.83
N PRO A 174 25.46 6.58 -6.23
CA PRO A 174 26.78 7.07 -5.82
C PRO A 174 27.70 7.51 -6.96
N TRP A 175 27.45 7.09 -8.20
CA TRP A 175 28.24 7.48 -9.37
C TRP A 175 27.73 8.73 -10.09
N ARG A 176 26.56 9.26 -9.71
CA ARG A 176 26.06 10.55 -10.20
C ARG A 176 26.54 11.67 -9.29
N GLY A 177 26.90 12.81 -9.88
CA GLY A 177 27.29 14.02 -9.16
C GLY A 177 26.46 15.25 -9.54
N ASP A 178 26.72 16.33 -8.81
CA ASP A 178 26.19 17.66 -9.12
C ASP A 178 26.54 18.06 -10.56
N SER A 179 25.56 18.54 -11.32
CA SER A 179 25.73 18.96 -12.71
C SER A 179 24.71 20.03 -13.09
N ALA A 180 24.94 20.79 -14.18
CA ALA A 180 24.01 21.81 -14.67
C ALA A 180 23.71 22.89 -13.62
N LEU A 181 24.71 23.22 -12.79
CA LEU A 181 24.50 24.14 -11.66
C LEU A 181 24.28 25.59 -12.12
N HIS A 182 24.62 25.88 -13.37
CA HIS A 182 24.47 27.19 -13.98
C HIS A 182 23.38 27.23 -15.05
N ASP A 183 22.46 26.27 -15.08
CA ASP A 183 21.24 26.36 -15.91
C ASP A 183 20.47 27.63 -15.53
N HIS A 184 20.28 28.54 -16.48
CA HIS A 184 19.58 29.79 -16.24
C HIS A 184 18.75 30.26 -17.43
N GLY A 185 17.72 31.03 -17.13
CA GLY A 185 16.90 31.73 -18.13
C GLY A 185 17.63 32.94 -18.71
N ALA A 186 17.06 33.53 -19.76
CA ALA A 186 17.65 34.67 -20.47
C ALA A 186 17.90 35.91 -19.59
N ASN A 187 17.25 36.01 -18.42
CA ASN A 187 17.45 37.11 -17.46
C ASN A 187 18.12 36.63 -16.15
N GLY A 188 18.70 35.44 -16.13
CA GLY A 188 19.35 34.87 -14.94
C GLY A 188 18.42 34.15 -13.97
N GLU A 189 17.21 33.80 -14.40
CA GLU A 189 16.31 32.93 -13.63
C GLU A 189 16.98 31.57 -13.37
N ASP A 190 16.95 31.05 -12.15
CA ASP A 190 17.53 29.72 -11.86
C ASP A 190 16.71 28.64 -12.56
N LEU A 191 17.35 27.87 -13.44
CA LEU A 191 16.74 26.72 -14.11
C LEU A 191 17.45 25.41 -13.73
N SER A 192 18.26 25.37 -12.66
CA SER A 192 18.87 24.13 -12.15
C SER A 192 17.81 23.16 -11.58
N GLY A 193 18.06 21.85 -11.69
CA GLY A 193 17.14 20.79 -11.28
C GLY A 193 16.50 20.07 -12.47
N GLY A 194 15.43 19.29 -12.21
CA GLY A 194 14.73 18.51 -13.22
C GLY A 194 15.48 17.23 -13.62
N TRP A 195 15.00 16.56 -14.66
CA TRP A 195 15.64 15.36 -15.21
C TRP A 195 16.31 15.64 -16.55
N TYR A 196 17.44 14.98 -16.79
CA TYR A 196 17.86 14.71 -18.15
C TYR A 196 16.87 13.75 -18.80
N ASP A 197 16.57 13.98 -20.07
CA ASP A 197 15.48 13.32 -20.78
C ASP A 197 15.74 11.82 -21.00
N ALA A 198 16.90 11.50 -21.58
CA ALA A 198 17.22 10.16 -22.03
C ALA A 198 18.67 9.79 -21.71
N GLY A 199 19.40 9.28 -22.71
CA GLY A 199 20.83 9.07 -22.63
C GLY A 199 21.69 10.33 -22.71
N ASP A 200 21.07 11.50 -22.84
CA ASP A 200 21.68 12.81 -23.04
C ASP A 200 21.72 13.68 -21.79
N ASN A 201 22.25 14.90 -21.94
CA ASN A 201 22.25 15.87 -20.84
C ASN A 201 21.25 17.01 -21.10
N ILE A 202 20.20 16.77 -21.89
CA ILE A 202 19.20 17.78 -22.23
C ILE A 202 18.00 17.64 -21.31
N LYS A 203 17.39 18.77 -20.96
CA LYS A 203 16.10 18.80 -20.27
C LYS A 203 15.02 19.14 -21.28
N PHE A 204 14.38 18.14 -21.86
CA PHE A 204 13.18 18.33 -22.68
C PHE A 204 11.94 18.30 -21.77
N ASN A 205 11.27 19.44 -21.60
CA ASN A 205 10.21 19.50 -20.59
C ASN A 205 8.90 18.84 -21.04
N TYR A 206 8.66 18.64 -22.34
CA TYR A 206 7.41 18.00 -22.81
C TYR A 206 7.32 16.52 -22.40
N PRO A 207 8.30 15.66 -22.74
CA PRO A 207 8.34 14.30 -22.20
C PRO A 207 8.53 14.26 -20.68
N MET A 208 9.29 15.19 -20.09
CA MET A 208 9.46 15.25 -18.63
C MET A 208 8.14 15.56 -17.90
N ALA A 209 7.33 16.46 -18.43
CA ALA A 209 6.03 16.81 -17.87
C ALA A 209 5.08 15.61 -17.98
N PHE A 210 5.03 14.95 -19.15
CA PHE A 210 4.29 13.70 -19.33
C PHE A 210 4.70 12.62 -18.31
N SER A 211 6.00 12.37 -18.17
CA SER A 211 6.51 11.40 -17.18
C SER A 211 6.08 11.79 -15.77
N THR A 212 6.17 13.06 -15.41
CA THR A 212 5.77 13.56 -14.10
C THR A 212 4.27 13.38 -13.87
N THR A 213 3.42 13.70 -14.87
CA THR A 213 1.97 13.53 -14.78
C THR A 213 1.60 12.06 -14.59
N VAL A 214 2.17 11.15 -15.40
CA VAL A 214 1.85 9.71 -15.33
C VAL A 214 2.37 9.06 -14.05
N LEU A 215 3.58 9.42 -13.61
CA LEU A 215 4.09 8.99 -12.32
C LEU A 215 3.20 9.50 -11.19
N CYS A 216 2.87 10.79 -11.18
CA CYS A 216 1.97 11.36 -10.19
C CYS A 216 0.59 10.69 -10.22
N TRP A 217 0.04 10.42 -11.41
CA TRP A 217 -1.22 9.68 -11.56
C TRP A 217 -1.11 8.31 -10.92
N SER A 218 -0.04 7.55 -11.22
CA SER A 218 0.18 6.25 -10.59
C SER A 218 0.31 6.35 -9.07
N LEU A 219 0.91 7.41 -8.53
CA LEU A 219 0.99 7.61 -7.07
C LEU A 219 -0.39 7.85 -6.46
N LEU A 220 -1.25 8.61 -7.14
CA LEU A 220 -2.60 8.89 -6.67
C LEU A 220 -3.47 7.63 -6.63
N GLU A 221 -3.39 6.78 -7.65
CA GLU A 221 -4.17 5.53 -7.70
C GLU A 221 -3.55 4.41 -6.84
N PHE A 222 -2.22 4.37 -6.72
CA PHE A 222 -1.47 3.24 -6.16
C PHE A 222 -0.60 3.58 -4.96
N ARG A 223 -0.99 4.61 -4.20
CA ARG A 223 -0.24 5.08 -3.02
C ARG A 223 0.15 3.95 -2.06
N ASP A 224 -0.79 3.06 -1.79
CA ASP A 224 -0.58 1.93 -0.86
C ASP A 224 0.37 0.88 -1.42
N ALA A 225 0.40 0.69 -2.74
CA ALA A 225 1.30 -0.24 -3.40
C ALA A 225 2.75 0.26 -3.34
N TYR A 226 2.97 1.56 -3.56
CA TYR A 226 4.26 2.20 -3.33
C TYR A 226 4.69 2.09 -1.86
N SER A 227 3.76 2.27 -0.90
CA SER A 227 4.04 2.10 0.53
C SER A 227 4.50 0.68 0.86
N GLN A 228 3.80 -0.32 0.32
CA GLN A 228 4.13 -1.73 0.51
C GLN A 228 5.47 -2.14 -0.12
N ALA A 229 5.83 -1.54 -1.25
CA ALA A 229 7.15 -1.70 -1.85
C ALA A 229 8.25 -0.94 -1.09
N GLY A 230 7.92 -0.23 -0.01
CA GLY A 230 8.87 0.64 0.71
C GLY A 230 9.37 1.80 -0.17
N GLN A 231 8.63 2.16 -1.20
CA GLN A 231 9.01 3.14 -2.23
C GLN A 231 8.15 4.41 -2.22
N LEU A 232 7.20 4.56 -1.27
CA LEU A 232 6.31 5.72 -1.24
C LEU A 232 7.05 7.05 -1.11
N GLU A 233 8.01 7.14 -0.18
CA GLU A 233 8.80 8.36 0.00
C GLU A 233 9.71 8.64 -1.20
N ASN A 234 10.32 7.60 -1.78
CA ASN A 234 11.11 7.71 -3.01
C ASN A 234 10.27 8.18 -4.19
N MET A 235 9.01 7.75 -4.28
CA MET A 235 8.08 8.19 -5.31
C MET A 235 7.69 9.67 -5.13
N TYR A 236 7.38 10.09 -3.89
CA TYR A 236 7.15 11.50 -3.57
C TYR A 236 8.37 12.36 -3.91
N ASP A 237 9.57 11.93 -3.52
CA ASP A 237 10.83 12.63 -3.82
C ASP A 237 11.08 12.70 -5.33
N THR A 238 10.82 11.61 -6.06
CA THR A 238 10.91 11.54 -7.52
C THR A 238 10.04 12.59 -8.20
N ILE A 239 8.74 12.65 -7.91
CA ILE A 239 7.86 13.63 -8.55
C ILE A 239 8.08 15.06 -8.03
N ARG A 240 8.49 15.23 -6.76
CA ARG A 240 8.81 16.56 -6.20
C ARG A 240 9.96 17.20 -6.97
N TRP A 241 10.98 16.42 -7.33
CA TRP A 241 12.17 16.88 -8.06
C TRP A 241 11.83 17.63 -9.35
N THR A 242 10.90 17.11 -10.14
CA THR A 242 10.48 17.76 -11.40
C THR A 242 9.48 18.87 -11.17
N LEU A 243 8.56 18.73 -10.21
CA LEU A 243 7.59 19.78 -9.88
C LEU A 243 8.26 21.06 -9.37
N GLU A 244 9.30 20.94 -8.52
CA GLU A 244 10.09 22.09 -8.08
C GLU A 244 10.83 22.76 -9.26
N TYR A 245 11.32 21.95 -10.21
CA TYR A 245 11.93 22.48 -11.44
C TYR A 245 10.91 23.16 -12.36
N PHE A 246 9.69 22.65 -12.50
CA PHE A 246 8.65 23.30 -13.29
C PHE A 246 8.20 24.63 -12.68
N VAL A 247 8.16 24.74 -11.35
CA VAL A 247 7.94 26.02 -10.64
C VAL A 247 9.01 27.04 -11.02
N LYS A 248 10.29 26.63 -11.09
CA LYS A 248 11.37 27.50 -11.57
C LYS A 248 11.23 27.89 -13.04
N CYS A 249 10.79 26.97 -13.89
CA CYS A 249 10.62 27.21 -15.33
C CYS A 249 9.45 28.15 -15.64
N HIS A 250 8.39 28.14 -14.82
CA HIS A 250 7.23 28.99 -14.98
C HIS A 250 7.48 30.36 -14.32
N THR A 251 8.17 31.23 -15.06
CA THR A 251 8.75 32.48 -14.52
C THR A 251 7.75 33.64 -14.46
N LYS A 252 6.68 33.60 -15.27
CA LYS A 252 5.56 34.55 -15.28
C LYS A 252 4.31 33.84 -15.77
N PRO A 253 3.08 34.33 -15.49
CA PRO A 253 1.83 33.64 -15.83
C PRO A 253 1.72 33.13 -17.29
N ASN A 254 2.33 33.82 -18.25
CA ASN A 254 2.35 33.44 -19.67
C ASN A 254 3.78 33.19 -20.19
N GLU A 255 4.74 32.76 -19.35
CA GLU A 255 6.13 32.51 -19.74
C GLU A 255 6.65 31.23 -19.08
N LEU A 256 6.94 30.21 -19.90
CA LEU A 256 7.42 28.90 -19.44
C LEU A 256 8.71 28.52 -20.17
N TYR A 257 9.78 28.24 -19.44
CA TYR A 257 10.96 27.57 -20.00
C TYR A 257 10.66 26.10 -20.25
N VAL A 258 10.99 25.64 -21.45
CA VAL A 258 10.54 24.35 -22.00
C VAL A 258 11.70 23.43 -22.40
N GLN A 259 12.90 23.97 -22.51
CA GLN A 259 14.10 23.20 -22.80
C GLN A 259 15.34 23.87 -22.23
N VAL A 260 16.28 23.07 -21.70
CA VAL A 260 17.63 23.54 -21.36
C VAL A 260 18.66 22.58 -21.96
N GLY A 261 19.54 23.14 -22.79
CA GLY A 261 20.48 22.40 -23.64
C GLY A 261 20.16 22.58 -25.13
N ASP A 262 21.17 22.97 -25.92
CA ASP A 262 21.12 22.88 -27.39
C ASP A 262 21.40 21.43 -27.78
N ALA A 263 20.44 20.82 -28.46
CA ALA A 263 20.44 19.40 -28.77
C ALA A 263 21.51 19.02 -29.79
N GLY A 264 21.76 19.87 -30.78
CA GLY A 264 22.84 19.63 -31.74
C GLY A 264 24.21 19.64 -31.08
N ARG A 265 24.44 20.57 -30.14
CA ARG A 265 25.71 20.69 -29.40
C ARG A 265 25.87 19.61 -28.35
N ASP A 266 24.83 19.32 -27.57
CA ASP A 266 24.89 18.26 -26.56
C ASP A 266 25.15 16.91 -27.20
N HIS A 267 24.41 16.56 -28.26
CA HIS A 267 24.59 15.31 -29.01
C HIS A 267 25.87 15.29 -29.83
N GLY A 268 26.49 16.45 -30.07
CA GLY A 268 27.85 16.59 -30.58
C GLY A 268 28.95 16.18 -29.58
N THR A 269 28.57 15.77 -28.37
CA THR A 269 29.48 15.31 -27.32
C THR A 269 29.01 14.00 -26.68
N TRP A 270 29.95 13.24 -26.13
CA TRP A 270 29.67 12.07 -25.30
C TRP A 270 30.42 12.19 -23.98
N THR A 271 29.78 12.79 -22.98
CA THR A 271 30.37 12.99 -21.66
C THR A 271 29.32 12.92 -20.57
N SER A 272 29.74 12.61 -19.34
CA SER A 272 28.83 12.56 -18.21
C SER A 272 28.35 13.98 -17.84
N PRO A 273 27.16 14.13 -17.24
CA PRO A 273 26.62 15.43 -16.87
C PRO A 273 27.58 16.30 -16.06
N GLU A 274 28.38 15.69 -15.19
CA GLU A 274 29.31 16.36 -14.27
C GLU A 274 30.52 16.98 -15.00
N ARG A 275 30.72 16.60 -16.27
CA ARG A 275 31.83 17.03 -17.13
C ARG A 275 31.38 17.91 -18.29
N MET A 276 30.08 18.09 -18.47
CA MET A 276 29.57 18.81 -19.62
C MET A 276 30.04 20.25 -19.62
N ASP A 277 30.28 20.79 -20.81
CA ASP A 277 30.57 22.21 -20.97
C ASP A 277 29.26 23.00 -20.76
N GLU A 278 29.08 23.55 -19.56
CA GLU A 278 27.87 24.30 -19.21
C GLU A 278 27.67 25.55 -20.08
N SER A 279 28.70 26.03 -20.80
CA SER A 279 28.55 27.13 -21.76
C SER A 279 27.72 26.77 -23.00
N LEU A 280 27.45 25.47 -23.22
CA LEU A 280 26.65 24.96 -24.33
C LEU A 280 25.15 24.85 -24.00
N ARG A 281 24.73 25.24 -22.80
CA ARG A 281 23.38 24.97 -22.27
C ARG A 281 22.43 26.14 -22.51
N THR A 282 21.97 26.28 -23.75
CA THR A 282 20.96 27.28 -24.12
C THR A 282 19.60 26.94 -23.53
N SER A 283 18.92 27.92 -22.95
CA SER A 283 17.55 27.77 -22.42
C SER A 283 16.52 28.34 -23.40
N TYR A 284 15.45 27.59 -23.64
CA TYR A 284 14.36 27.96 -24.53
C TYR A 284 13.06 28.08 -23.76
N LYS A 285 12.21 29.02 -24.18
CA LYS A 285 10.92 29.29 -23.55
C LYS A 285 9.82 29.51 -24.57
N ILE A 286 8.60 29.39 -24.10
CA ILE A 286 7.38 29.83 -24.77
C ILE A 286 6.77 31.02 -24.04
N ASP A 287 6.11 31.88 -24.81
CA ASP A 287 5.42 33.09 -24.36
C ASP A 287 4.32 33.48 -25.39
N PRO A 288 3.52 34.54 -25.21
CA PRO A 288 2.46 34.90 -26.15
C PRO A 288 2.93 35.15 -27.60
N SER A 289 4.20 35.50 -27.81
CA SER A 289 4.79 35.69 -29.15
C SER A 289 5.34 34.41 -29.76
N ARG A 290 5.65 33.42 -28.90
CA ARG A 290 6.15 32.09 -29.24
C ARG A 290 5.39 31.04 -28.41
N PRO A 291 4.10 30.79 -28.70
CA PRO A 291 3.25 29.96 -27.85
C PRO A 291 3.47 28.45 -28.02
N GLY A 292 2.99 27.67 -27.06
CA GLY A 292 3.04 26.20 -27.05
C GLY A 292 2.07 25.61 -26.05
N SER A 293 0.85 25.31 -26.50
CA SER A 293 -0.25 24.85 -25.64
C SER A 293 -0.02 23.44 -25.14
N ASP A 294 0.40 22.54 -26.02
CA ASP A 294 0.80 21.17 -25.71
C ASP A 294 1.66 21.05 -24.43
N ILE A 295 2.85 21.66 -24.43
CA ILE A 295 3.77 21.58 -23.29
C ILE A 295 3.28 22.38 -22.08
N ALA A 296 2.59 23.50 -22.30
CA ALA A 296 2.06 24.32 -21.21
C ALA A 296 0.96 23.55 -20.45
N ASP A 297 0.06 22.88 -21.17
CA ASP A 297 -1.02 22.06 -20.60
C ASP A 297 -0.51 20.76 -19.99
N GLU A 298 0.48 20.09 -20.60
CA GLU A 298 1.11 18.91 -19.96
C GLU A 298 1.81 19.31 -18.64
N THR A 299 2.46 20.47 -18.61
CA THR A 299 3.05 21.02 -17.38
C THR A 299 1.97 21.41 -16.37
N ALA A 300 0.85 21.99 -16.83
CA ALA A 300 -0.29 22.30 -15.99
C ALA A 300 -0.91 21.02 -15.39
N ALA A 301 -1.04 19.96 -16.17
CA ALA A 301 -1.52 18.64 -15.74
C ALA A 301 -0.59 18.03 -14.68
N ALA A 302 0.72 18.05 -14.90
CA ALA A 302 1.71 17.59 -13.93
C ALA A 302 1.57 18.34 -12.59
N MET A 303 1.43 19.67 -12.64
CA MET A 303 1.28 20.50 -11.44
C MET A 303 -0.09 20.34 -10.75
N ALA A 304 -1.18 20.17 -11.49
CA ALA A 304 -2.50 19.89 -10.93
C ALA A 304 -2.52 18.52 -10.23
N CYS A 305 -1.92 17.51 -10.87
CA CYS A 305 -1.70 16.22 -10.24
C CYS A 305 -0.84 16.36 -8.98
N GLY A 306 0.28 17.10 -9.07
CA GLY A 306 1.18 17.37 -7.96
C GLY A 306 0.49 18.06 -6.78
N TYR A 307 -0.38 19.04 -7.03
CA TYR A 307 -1.23 19.63 -6.00
C TYR A 307 -1.99 18.55 -5.24
N MET A 308 -2.66 17.63 -5.94
CA MET A 308 -3.39 16.55 -5.27
C MET A 308 -2.49 15.59 -4.49
N ALA A 309 -1.30 15.29 -5.02
CA ALA A 309 -0.35 14.40 -4.34
C ALA A 309 0.22 15.03 -3.06
N PHE A 310 0.46 16.34 -3.06
CA PHE A 310 1.11 17.06 -1.96
C PHE A 310 0.15 17.83 -1.05
N LYS A 311 -1.14 17.99 -1.37
CA LYS A 311 -2.08 18.80 -0.57
C LYS A 311 -2.15 18.42 0.92
N GLU A 312 -1.88 17.15 1.24
CA GLU A 312 -1.80 16.65 2.62
C GLU A 312 -0.37 16.65 3.18
N LYS A 313 0.63 16.41 2.33
CA LYS A 313 2.04 16.21 2.73
C LYS A 313 2.81 17.52 2.87
N ASP A 314 2.54 18.48 1.99
CA ASP A 314 3.14 19.82 1.94
C ASP A 314 2.12 20.80 1.30
N PRO A 315 1.16 21.31 2.09
CA PRO A 315 0.08 22.15 1.56
C PRO A 315 0.60 23.44 0.91
N THR A 316 1.69 24.01 1.41
CA THR A 316 2.28 25.23 0.85
C THR A 316 2.87 25.00 -0.54
N PHE A 317 3.60 23.90 -0.70
CA PHE A 317 4.07 23.51 -2.02
C PHE A 317 2.91 23.17 -2.95
N ALA A 318 1.90 22.43 -2.47
CA ALA A 318 0.72 22.10 -3.24
C ALA A 318 -0.02 23.35 -3.75
N ASP A 319 -0.28 24.34 -2.90
CA ASP A 319 -0.94 25.59 -3.28
C ASP A 319 -0.14 26.36 -4.34
N THR A 320 1.19 26.32 -4.24
CA THR A 320 2.09 26.87 -5.26
C THR A 320 1.86 26.16 -6.60
N LEU A 321 1.87 24.82 -6.62
CA LEU A 321 1.64 24.04 -7.84
C LEU A 321 0.27 24.32 -8.46
N LEU A 322 -0.78 24.44 -7.66
CA LEU A 322 -2.12 24.73 -8.16
C LEU A 322 -2.20 26.11 -8.83
N GLU A 323 -1.54 27.11 -8.26
CA GLU A 323 -1.49 28.45 -8.85
C GLU A 323 -0.77 28.44 -10.21
N HIS A 324 0.42 27.83 -10.27
CA HIS A 324 1.15 27.70 -11.52
C HIS A 324 0.38 26.87 -12.56
N SER A 325 -0.31 25.81 -12.15
CA SER A 325 -1.13 24.96 -13.02
C SER A 325 -2.26 25.76 -13.69
N LYS A 326 -3.02 26.53 -12.90
CA LYS A 326 -4.12 27.36 -13.44
C LYS A 326 -3.61 28.40 -14.44
N GLN A 327 -2.52 29.08 -14.11
CA GLN A 327 -1.92 30.09 -14.98
C GLN A 327 -1.43 29.48 -16.30
N LEU A 328 -0.75 28.32 -16.27
CA LEU A 328 -0.28 27.64 -17.47
C LEU A 328 -1.41 27.14 -18.36
N TYR A 329 -2.48 26.60 -17.78
CA TYR A 329 -3.67 26.19 -18.53
C TYR A 329 -4.34 27.38 -19.23
N GLU A 330 -4.52 28.49 -18.51
CA GLU A 330 -5.08 29.71 -19.11
C GLU A 330 -4.18 30.28 -20.22
N PHE A 331 -2.86 30.23 -20.04
CA PHE A 331 -1.90 30.61 -21.07
C PHE A 331 -2.03 29.73 -22.33
N ALA A 332 -2.07 28.40 -22.14
CA ALA A 332 -2.18 27.43 -23.22
C ALA A 332 -3.48 27.61 -24.01
N LYS A 333 -4.60 27.80 -23.31
CA LYS A 333 -5.93 28.05 -23.88
C LYS A 333 -6.01 29.37 -24.64
N ALA A 334 -5.37 30.43 -24.14
CA ALA A 334 -5.39 31.75 -24.76
C ALA A 334 -4.50 31.85 -26.02
N HIS A 335 -3.50 30.98 -26.15
CA HIS A 335 -2.51 31.02 -27.23
C HIS A 335 -2.29 29.65 -27.88
N PRO A 336 -3.28 29.09 -28.60
CA PRO A 336 -3.20 27.78 -29.24
C PRO A 336 -2.04 27.67 -30.25
N SER A 337 -1.07 26.79 -29.99
CA SER A 337 0.02 26.46 -30.91
C SER A 337 0.79 25.22 -30.45
N PHE A 338 1.51 24.57 -31.37
CA PHE A 338 2.54 23.59 -31.03
C PHE A 338 3.77 24.30 -30.45
N TYR A 339 4.30 23.85 -29.30
CA TYR A 339 5.54 24.44 -28.76
C TYR A 339 6.73 24.23 -29.69
N SER A 340 6.74 23.14 -30.46
CA SER A 340 7.80 22.83 -31.41
C SER A 340 7.86 23.78 -32.62
N ASN A 341 6.79 24.55 -32.89
CA ASN A 341 6.86 25.69 -33.81
C ASN A 341 7.62 26.86 -33.20
N SER A 342 7.49 27.04 -31.88
CA SER A 342 8.13 28.10 -31.12
C SER A 342 9.58 27.77 -30.80
N VAL A 343 9.89 26.53 -30.46
CA VAL A 343 11.24 26.01 -30.21
C VAL A 343 11.57 25.00 -31.30
N SER A 344 11.98 25.50 -32.46
CA SER A 344 12.24 24.67 -33.66
C SER A 344 13.32 23.61 -33.46
N GLU A 345 14.22 23.81 -32.50
CA GLU A 345 15.24 22.81 -32.15
C GLU A 345 14.61 21.55 -31.57
N ALA A 346 13.57 21.68 -30.74
CA ALA A 346 12.85 20.55 -30.19
C ALA A 346 12.10 19.75 -31.27
N ALA A 347 11.76 20.37 -32.40
CA ALA A 347 10.98 19.74 -33.48
C ALA A 347 11.71 18.61 -34.24
N ALA A 348 13.02 18.44 -34.02
CA ALA A 348 13.78 17.30 -34.54
C ALA A 348 13.78 16.09 -33.58
N TYR A 349 13.35 16.28 -32.34
CA TYR A 349 13.41 15.29 -31.26
C TYR A 349 12.01 15.00 -30.72
N TYR A 350 11.38 15.99 -30.09
CA TYR A 350 10.06 15.90 -29.47
C TYR A 350 9.04 16.79 -30.19
N ARG A 351 8.85 16.54 -31.49
CA ARG A 351 7.88 17.29 -32.31
C ARG A 351 6.45 17.04 -31.81
N SER A 352 5.69 18.12 -31.67
CA SER A 352 4.26 18.06 -31.42
C SER A 352 3.47 17.85 -32.71
N TYR A 353 2.42 17.03 -32.62
CA TYR A 353 1.51 16.75 -33.74
C TYR A 353 0.07 17.16 -33.44
N ASN A 354 -0.29 17.19 -32.16
CA ASN A 354 -1.57 17.61 -31.65
C ASN A 354 -1.33 18.38 -30.33
N TYR A 355 -2.19 19.36 -30.04
CA TYR A 355 -2.24 20.04 -28.74
C TYR A 355 -3.66 19.98 -28.14
N THR A 356 -4.62 19.43 -28.90
CA THR A 356 -6.05 19.45 -28.53
C THR A 356 -6.33 18.40 -27.47
N ASP A 357 -5.65 17.26 -27.53
CA ASP A 357 -5.66 16.27 -26.47
C ASP A 357 -4.97 16.80 -25.20
N GLU A 358 -3.92 17.62 -25.29
CA GLU A 358 -3.33 18.28 -24.12
C GLU A 358 -4.26 19.31 -23.49
N LEU A 359 -5.00 20.11 -24.27
CA LEU A 359 -6.02 21.02 -23.73
C LEU A 359 -7.06 20.26 -22.90
N THR A 360 -7.50 19.10 -23.43
CA THR A 360 -8.43 18.20 -22.70
C THR A 360 -7.76 17.64 -21.44
N TRP A 361 -6.49 17.26 -21.53
CA TRP A 361 -5.72 16.68 -20.44
C TRP A 361 -5.51 17.66 -19.28
N GLY A 362 -5.03 18.88 -19.58
CA GLY A 362 -4.86 19.96 -18.61
C GLY A 362 -6.18 20.32 -17.93
N ALA A 363 -7.25 20.45 -18.72
CA ALA A 363 -8.60 20.72 -18.22
C ALA A 363 -9.09 19.61 -17.27
N MET A 364 -8.93 18.34 -17.65
CA MET A 364 -9.37 17.21 -16.82
C MET A 364 -8.58 17.07 -15.52
N TRP A 365 -7.27 17.34 -15.53
CA TRP A 365 -6.47 17.34 -14.30
C TRP A 365 -6.83 18.50 -13.37
N LEU A 366 -7.10 19.69 -13.90
CA LEU A 366 -7.61 20.81 -13.11
C LEU A 366 -9.01 20.53 -12.56
N TYR A 367 -9.91 19.97 -13.37
CA TYR A 367 -11.22 19.51 -12.90
C TYR A 367 -11.08 18.48 -11.78
N ARG A 368 -10.19 17.50 -11.93
CA ARG A 368 -9.94 16.49 -10.89
C ARG A 368 -9.36 17.11 -9.62
N ALA A 369 -8.49 18.11 -9.76
CA ALA A 369 -7.83 18.80 -8.65
C ALA A 369 -8.77 19.67 -7.83
N VAL A 370 -9.63 20.47 -8.48
CA VAL A 370 -10.41 21.53 -7.81
C VAL A 370 -11.89 21.56 -8.17
N GLY A 371 -12.36 20.65 -9.02
CA GLY A 371 -13.71 20.67 -9.58
C GLY A 371 -13.93 21.83 -10.53
N GLY A 372 -15.20 22.22 -10.71
CA GLY A 372 -15.60 23.38 -11.50
C GLY A 372 -16.09 23.03 -12.91
N ASP A 373 -17.34 23.37 -13.18
CA ASP A 373 -18.03 23.01 -14.43
C ASP A 373 -17.32 23.53 -15.69
N ASN A 374 -16.58 24.65 -15.59
CA ASN A 374 -15.87 25.23 -16.73
C ASN A 374 -14.73 24.33 -17.24
N TYR A 375 -13.95 23.72 -16.34
CA TYR A 375 -12.87 22.81 -16.77
C TYR A 375 -13.42 21.54 -17.39
N LEU A 376 -14.50 20.99 -16.82
CA LEU A 376 -15.17 19.84 -17.43
C LEU A 376 -15.76 20.21 -18.80
N GLN A 377 -16.43 21.36 -18.92
CA GLN A 377 -16.96 21.84 -20.20
C GLN A 377 -15.87 22.06 -21.24
N ASP A 378 -14.74 22.67 -20.85
CA ASP A 378 -13.59 22.84 -21.72
C ASP A 378 -13.09 21.47 -22.21
N ALA A 379 -12.91 20.51 -21.29
CA ALA A 379 -12.47 19.16 -21.63
C ALA A 379 -13.43 18.45 -22.58
N GLU A 380 -14.75 18.52 -22.34
CA GLU A 380 -15.74 17.94 -23.25
C GLU A 380 -15.77 18.64 -24.62
N ALA A 381 -15.46 19.95 -24.67
CA ALA A 381 -15.42 20.72 -25.90
C ALA A 381 -14.17 20.45 -26.76
N THR A 382 -13.06 20.08 -26.13
CA THR A 382 -11.80 19.74 -26.82
C THR A 382 -11.58 18.24 -26.98
N TYR A 383 -12.44 17.39 -26.41
CA TYR A 383 -12.34 15.94 -26.52
C TYR A 383 -12.34 15.45 -27.98
N LEU A 384 -11.46 14.50 -28.29
CA LEU A 384 -11.31 13.90 -29.61
C LEU A 384 -11.94 12.50 -29.62
N PRO A 385 -13.14 12.30 -30.20
CA PRO A 385 -13.81 11.01 -30.18
C PRO A 385 -13.15 9.98 -31.11
N GLY A 386 -13.28 8.70 -30.74
CA GLY A 386 -12.77 7.55 -31.49
C GLY A 386 -11.53 6.89 -30.85
N ALA A 387 -11.13 5.75 -31.40
CA ALA A 387 -9.99 4.97 -30.89
C ALA A 387 -8.68 5.77 -30.93
N ALA A 388 -7.97 5.82 -29.80
CA ALA A 388 -6.68 6.50 -29.71
C ALA A 388 -5.57 5.70 -30.40
N TRP A 389 -4.59 6.40 -30.96
CA TRP A 389 -3.41 5.76 -31.55
C TRP A 389 -2.44 5.22 -30.48
N GLY A 390 -2.42 5.79 -29.28
CA GLY A 390 -1.58 5.28 -28.22
C GLY A 390 -1.73 6.11 -26.95
N PHE A 391 -0.80 5.91 -26.03
CA PHE A 391 -0.61 6.75 -24.88
C PHE A 391 0.90 7.01 -24.73
N SER A 392 1.32 8.24 -24.94
CA SER A 392 2.74 8.64 -24.94
C SER A 392 2.87 10.13 -24.70
N TRP A 393 4.10 10.63 -24.61
CA TRP A 393 4.40 12.04 -24.37
C TRP A 393 3.76 13.00 -25.38
N ASP A 394 3.38 12.55 -26.58
CA ASP A 394 2.76 13.31 -27.66
C ASP A 394 1.27 12.98 -27.92
N GLU A 395 0.66 12.11 -27.12
CA GLU A 395 -0.73 11.68 -27.31
C GLU A 395 -1.39 11.27 -25.98
N LYS A 396 -2.40 12.04 -25.54
CA LYS A 396 -3.10 11.88 -24.26
C LYS A 396 -4.53 11.38 -24.39
N ASN A 397 -5.05 11.21 -25.61
CA ASN A 397 -6.49 11.01 -25.78
C ASN A 397 -7.01 9.76 -25.04
N ASN A 398 -6.20 8.68 -24.97
CA ASN A 398 -6.56 7.49 -24.19
C ASN A 398 -6.68 7.77 -22.68
N GLY A 399 -5.79 8.61 -22.14
CA GLY A 399 -5.89 9.11 -20.76
C GLY A 399 -7.08 10.03 -20.56
N ASN A 400 -7.38 10.90 -21.53
CA ASN A 400 -8.55 11.78 -21.51
C ASN A 400 -9.85 10.98 -21.43
N MET A 401 -10.00 9.92 -22.22
CA MET A 401 -11.17 9.04 -22.18
C MET A 401 -11.39 8.47 -20.78
N LEU A 402 -10.33 7.98 -20.12
CA LEU A 402 -10.41 7.45 -18.76
C LEU A 402 -10.87 8.50 -17.75
N LEU A 403 -10.25 9.68 -17.78
CA LEU A 403 -10.59 10.77 -16.86
C LEU A 403 -12.04 11.25 -17.09
N LEU A 404 -12.45 11.43 -18.35
CA LEU A 404 -13.79 11.86 -18.72
C LEU A 404 -14.86 10.82 -18.39
N TYR A 405 -14.57 9.53 -18.62
CA TYR A 405 -15.48 8.46 -18.22
C TYR A 405 -15.63 8.40 -16.70
N ASN A 406 -14.54 8.48 -15.95
CA ASN A 406 -14.59 8.50 -14.48
C ASN A 406 -15.38 9.71 -13.94
N ALA A 407 -15.25 10.87 -14.58
CA ALA A 407 -15.95 12.09 -14.18
C ALA A 407 -17.45 12.09 -14.52
N THR A 408 -17.86 11.44 -15.62
CA THR A 408 -19.19 11.65 -16.22
C THR A 408 -20.04 10.39 -16.39
N GLY A 409 -19.41 9.20 -16.44
CA GLY A 409 -20.07 7.94 -16.77
C GLY A 409 -20.65 7.86 -18.19
N LYS A 410 -20.31 8.77 -19.12
CA LYS A 410 -20.89 8.79 -20.47
C LYS A 410 -20.35 7.65 -21.33
N ASP A 411 -21.28 6.93 -21.98
CA ASP A 411 -20.96 5.77 -22.83
C ASP A 411 -19.99 6.06 -23.98
N ILE A 412 -19.95 7.29 -24.51
CA ILE A 412 -19.02 7.65 -25.59
C ILE A 412 -17.55 7.42 -25.17
N TYR A 413 -17.18 7.81 -23.96
CA TYR A 413 -15.82 7.65 -23.45
C TYR A 413 -15.51 6.17 -23.19
N MET A 414 -16.45 5.43 -22.61
CA MET A 414 -16.31 3.97 -22.44
C MET A 414 -16.14 3.26 -23.78
N ASN A 415 -16.94 3.62 -24.78
CA ASN A 415 -16.88 3.01 -26.12
C ASN A 415 -15.56 3.33 -26.82
N ASP A 416 -15.03 4.54 -26.65
CA ASP A 416 -13.73 4.92 -27.22
C ASP A 416 -12.55 4.23 -26.51
N ILE A 417 -12.63 3.99 -25.19
CA ILE A 417 -11.68 3.12 -24.45
C ILE A 417 -11.72 1.71 -25.04
N VAL A 418 -12.91 1.15 -25.21
CA VAL A 418 -13.08 -0.20 -25.76
C VAL A 418 -12.55 -0.27 -27.19
N ALA A 419 -12.87 0.70 -28.04
CA ALA A 419 -12.39 0.77 -29.42
C ALA A 419 -10.87 0.91 -29.49
N THR A 420 -10.26 1.66 -28.56
CA THR A 420 -8.81 1.78 -28.44
C THR A 420 -8.18 0.43 -28.10
N MET A 421 -8.69 -0.25 -27.07
CA MET A 421 -8.15 -1.56 -26.68
C MET A 421 -8.37 -2.63 -27.74
N ASP A 422 -9.52 -2.60 -28.43
CA ASP A 422 -9.80 -3.48 -29.56
C ASP A 422 -8.81 -3.20 -30.71
N ALA A 423 -8.46 -1.94 -31.01
CA ALA A 423 -7.45 -1.59 -32.02
C ALA A 423 -6.02 -2.01 -31.63
N TRP A 424 -5.74 -2.18 -30.34
CA TRP A 424 -4.48 -2.70 -29.82
C TRP A 424 -4.42 -4.23 -29.75
N SER A 425 -5.55 -4.91 -30.00
CA SER A 425 -5.61 -6.36 -30.15
C SER A 425 -5.09 -6.83 -31.51
N LYS A 426 -4.82 -8.14 -31.62
CA LYS A 426 -4.41 -8.76 -32.87
C LYS A 426 -5.53 -8.71 -33.91
N GLU A 427 -6.77 -8.86 -33.46
CA GLU A 427 -7.99 -8.81 -34.26
C GLU A 427 -8.25 -7.39 -34.79
N GLY A 428 -7.85 -6.36 -34.03
CA GLY A 428 -7.92 -4.95 -34.42
C GLY A 428 -6.82 -4.49 -35.37
N GLY A 429 -5.91 -5.39 -35.77
CA GLY A 429 -4.84 -5.11 -36.74
C GLY A 429 -3.53 -4.61 -36.15
N MET A 430 -3.35 -4.64 -34.83
CA MET A 430 -2.05 -4.39 -34.22
C MET A 430 -1.03 -5.45 -34.63
N THR A 431 0.21 -5.02 -34.91
CA THR A 431 1.30 -5.97 -35.15
C THR A 431 1.72 -6.60 -33.83
N TYR A 432 1.78 -7.92 -33.78
CA TYR A 432 2.34 -8.66 -32.65
C TYR A 432 3.64 -9.33 -33.08
N THR A 433 4.66 -9.26 -32.24
CA THR A 433 5.89 -10.02 -32.46
C THR A 433 5.61 -11.53 -32.33
N PRO A 434 6.49 -12.41 -32.87
CA PRO A 434 6.38 -13.86 -32.67
C PRO A 434 6.22 -14.31 -31.21
N LYS A 435 6.76 -13.55 -30.25
CA LYS A 435 6.62 -13.78 -28.80
C LYS A 435 5.61 -12.85 -28.12
N CYS A 436 4.66 -12.31 -28.88
CA CYS A 436 3.44 -11.66 -28.42
C CYS A 436 3.57 -10.26 -27.78
N LEU A 437 4.62 -9.50 -28.08
CA LEU A 437 4.64 -8.06 -27.79
C LEU A 437 3.73 -7.32 -28.78
N ALA A 438 2.82 -6.48 -28.28
CA ALA A 438 2.07 -5.52 -29.08
C ALA A 438 3.04 -4.45 -29.59
N TRP A 439 3.43 -4.58 -30.85
CA TRP A 439 4.52 -3.81 -31.45
C TRP A 439 3.96 -2.65 -32.27
N ARG A 440 3.97 -1.45 -31.68
CA ARG A 440 3.41 -0.24 -32.32
C ARG A 440 4.38 0.41 -33.30
N LEU A 441 5.60 0.66 -32.85
CA LEU A 441 6.68 1.29 -33.60
C LEU A 441 8.02 0.77 -33.10
N GLN A 442 9.07 0.93 -33.92
CA GLN A 442 10.45 0.58 -33.55
C GLN A 442 11.00 1.47 -32.43
N TRP A 443 10.59 2.75 -32.37
CA TRP A 443 11.02 3.71 -31.36
C TRP A 443 10.26 3.48 -30.06
N GLY A 444 10.92 2.94 -29.04
CA GLY A 444 10.29 2.70 -27.75
C GLY A 444 9.13 1.71 -27.85
N SER A 445 9.33 0.58 -28.54
CA SER A 445 8.33 -0.49 -28.66
C SER A 445 7.77 -0.92 -27.29
N LEU A 446 8.64 -1.10 -26.29
CA LEU A 446 8.25 -1.46 -24.93
C LEU A 446 7.60 -0.30 -24.16
N ARG A 447 7.98 0.95 -24.41
CA ARG A 447 7.28 2.14 -23.88
C ARG A 447 5.83 2.15 -24.33
N TYR A 448 5.58 1.95 -25.61
CA TYR A 448 4.23 1.96 -26.18
C TYR A 448 3.35 0.85 -25.61
N ALA A 449 3.90 -0.37 -25.51
CA ALA A 449 3.20 -1.49 -24.91
C ALA A 449 2.93 -1.26 -23.41
N SER A 450 3.91 -0.73 -22.67
CA SER A 450 3.80 -0.49 -21.22
C SER A 450 2.86 0.66 -20.88
N ASN A 451 2.89 1.75 -21.65
CA ASN A 451 1.95 2.87 -21.47
C ASN A 451 0.51 2.44 -21.76
N THR A 452 0.30 1.64 -22.79
CA THR A 452 -1.04 1.11 -23.08
C THR A 452 -1.45 0.06 -22.03
N ALA A 453 -0.51 -0.71 -21.49
CA ALA A 453 -0.77 -1.61 -20.37
C ALA A 453 -1.26 -0.82 -19.14
N PHE A 454 -0.64 0.32 -18.83
CA PHE A 454 -1.11 1.21 -17.77
C PHE A 454 -2.54 1.71 -18.02
N VAL A 455 -2.86 2.14 -19.24
CA VAL A 455 -4.24 2.55 -19.59
C VAL A 455 -5.22 1.39 -19.45
N ALA A 456 -4.88 0.20 -19.97
CA ALA A 456 -5.73 -0.98 -19.85
C ALA A 456 -6.04 -1.32 -18.38
N LEU A 457 -5.04 -1.16 -17.51
CA LEU A 457 -5.16 -1.34 -16.08
C LEU A 457 -6.07 -0.29 -15.43
N MET A 458 -5.92 0.99 -15.79
CA MET A 458 -6.86 2.06 -15.38
C MET A 458 -8.30 1.79 -15.84
N ALA A 459 -8.50 1.35 -17.08
CA ALA A 459 -9.81 0.99 -17.61
C ALA A 459 -10.43 -0.18 -16.81
N ALA A 460 -9.61 -1.17 -16.46
CA ALA A 460 -10.05 -2.29 -15.64
C ALA A 460 -10.48 -1.86 -14.22
N GLN A 461 -9.87 -0.83 -13.65
CA GLN A 461 -10.31 -0.27 -12.36
C GLN A 461 -11.66 0.42 -12.44
N LEU A 462 -11.98 1.02 -13.59
CA LEU A 462 -13.29 1.60 -13.89
C LEU A 462 -14.34 0.53 -14.26
N GLY A 463 -14.01 -0.76 -14.17
CA GLY A 463 -14.91 -1.88 -14.44
C GLY A 463 -15.07 -2.23 -15.93
N ILE A 464 -14.25 -1.67 -16.81
CA ILE A 464 -14.32 -1.91 -18.26
C ILE A 464 -13.46 -3.13 -18.60
N LYS A 465 -14.11 -4.22 -19.06
CA LYS A 465 -13.48 -5.51 -19.44
C LYS A 465 -12.31 -5.92 -18.50
N PRO A 466 -12.52 -5.94 -17.17
CA PRO A 466 -11.42 -5.92 -16.21
C PRO A 466 -10.47 -7.11 -16.34
N ASP A 467 -10.98 -8.33 -16.53
CA ASP A 467 -10.13 -9.52 -16.63
C ASP A 467 -9.29 -9.54 -17.91
N GLU A 468 -9.88 -9.13 -19.03
CA GLU A 468 -9.23 -9.09 -20.35
C GLU A 468 -8.09 -8.06 -20.36
N TYR A 469 -8.38 -6.84 -19.88
CA TYR A 469 -7.39 -5.76 -19.89
C TYR A 469 -6.26 -5.98 -18.90
N ARG A 470 -6.56 -6.53 -17.72
CA ARG A 470 -5.54 -6.94 -16.75
C ARG A 470 -4.63 -8.03 -17.30
N GLN A 471 -5.21 -9.06 -17.93
CA GLN A 471 -4.43 -10.15 -18.51
C GLN A 471 -3.55 -9.66 -19.65
N TRP A 472 -4.09 -8.83 -20.55
CA TRP A 472 -3.34 -8.25 -21.65
C TRP A 472 -2.17 -7.39 -21.14
N ALA A 473 -2.43 -6.49 -20.18
CA ALA A 473 -1.42 -5.63 -19.58
C ALA A 473 -0.30 -6.44 -18.91
N MET A 474 -0.66 -7.46 -18.12
CA MET A 474 0.30 -8.35 -17.47
C MET A 474 1.20 -9.06 -18.50
N CYS A 475 0.66 -9.53 -19.61
CA CYS A 475 1.44 -10.15 -20.69
C CYS A 475 2.47 -9.17 -21.28
N GLN A 476 2.08 -7.91 -21.52
CA GLN A 476 3.00 -6.90 -22.07
C GLN A 476 4.11 -6.53 -21.08
N ILE A 477 3.79 -6.38 -19.79
CA ILE A 477 4.80 -6.08 -18.77
C ILE A 477 5.74 -7.28 -18.56
N ASN A 478 5.21 -8.50 -18.47
CA ASN A 478 6.05 -9.70 -18.29
C ASN A 478 6.94 -10.01 -19.50
N TYR A 479 6.52 -9.61 -20.70
CA TYR A 479 7.41 -9.60 -21.86
C TYR A 479 8.66 -8.75 -21.58
N ALA A 480 8.49 -7.52 -21.07
CA ALA A 480 9.59 -6.62 -20.74
C ALA A 480 10.48 -7.20 -19.62
N LEU A 481 9.89 -7.92 -18.66
CA LEU A 481 10.59 -8.47 -17.50
C LEU A 481 11.33 -9.79 -17.76
N GLY A 482 10.93 -10.59 -18.74
CA GLY A 482 11.66 -11.82 -19.04
C GLY A 482 10.95 -12.96 -19.76
N ASP A 483 9.64 -12.88 -20.04
CA ASP A 483 8.86 -14.04 -20.49
C ASP A 483 9.40 -14.71 -21.75
N THR A 484 10.17 -13.94 -22.52
CA THR A 484 10.73 -14.32 -23.81
C THR A 484 12.15 -14.88 -23.76
N GLY A 485 12.67 -15.13 -22.55
CA GLY A 485 13.99 -15.68 -22.30
C GLY A 485 15.07 -14.63 -22.00
N ARG A 486 14.72 -13.34 -22.01
CA ARG A 486 15.57 -12.25 -21.52
C ARG A 486 14.74 -11.10 -20.97
N SER A 487 15.31 -10.35 -20.04
CA SER A 487 14.80 -9.06 -19.58
C SER A 487 15.19 -7.95 -20.56
N TYR A 488 14.38 -6.90 -20.58
CA TYR A 488 14.62 -5.61 -21.22
C TYR A 488 14.70 -4.45 -20.20
N VAL A 489 14.75 -4.78 -18.91
CA VAL A 489 14.93 -3.84 -17.81
C VAL A 489 16.36 -3.98 -17.29
N VAL A 490 17.14 -2.91 -17.39
CA VAL A 490 18.56 -2.91 -17.00
C VAL A 490 18.71 -3.31 -15.52
N GLY A 491 19.60 -4.26 -15.26
CA GLY A 491 19.89 -4.75 -13.91
C GLY A 491 18.78 -5.61 -13.27
N PHE A 492 17.77 -6.07 -14.03
CA PHE A 492 16.69 -6.94 -13.53
C PHE A 492 16.54 -8.20 -14.38
N GLY A 493 16.22 -9.34 -13.75
CA GLY A 493 15.87 -10.57 -14.45
C GLY A 493 17.04 -11.28 -15.17
N THR A 494 16.71 -12.14 -16.13
CA THR A 494 17.69 -12.95 -16.86
C THR A 494 18.22 -12.19 -18.08
N ASN A 495 19.55 -12.14 -18.25
CA ASN A 495 20.21 -11.50 -19.41
C ASN A 495 19.66 -10.08 -19.73
N PRO A 496 19.63 -9.15 -18.75
CA PRO A 496 19.20 -7.78 -19.00
C PRO A 496 20.15 -7.04 -19.96
N PRO A 497 19.71 -5.92 -20.56
CA PRO A 497 20.61 -5.01 -21.26
C PRO A 497 21.71 -4.51 -20.33
N THR A 498 22.94 -4.48 -20.82
CA THR A 498 24.12 -4.00 -20.11
C THR A 498 24.78 -2.82 -20.81
N ARG A 499 24.34 -2.49 -22.03
CA ARG A 499 24.89 -1.41 -22.85
C ARG A 499 23.80 -0.42 -23.30
N PRO A 500 22.98 0.13 -22.39
CA PRO A 500 22.01 1.14 -22.76
C PRO A 500 22.71 2.35 -23.40
N HIS A 501 22.07 2.98 -24.39
CA HIS A 501 22.54 4.20 -25.05
C HIS A 501 22.41 5.39 -24.09
N HIS A 502 23.32 5.47 -23.12
CA HIS A 502 23.21 6.39 -21.99
C HIS A 502 24.60 6.89 -21.55
N ARG A 503 24.81 8.21 -21.66
CA ARG A 503 26.12 8.85 -21.43
C ARG A 503 26.62 8.62 -20.01
N ALA A 504 25.86 9.05 -18.99
CA ALA A 504 26.33 9.06 -17.61
C ALA A 504 26.73 7.66 -17.11
N SER A 505 25.97 6.63 -17.45
CA SER A 505 26.29 5.26 -17.03
C SER A 505 27.40 4.60 -17.86
N SER A 506 27.65 5.09 -19.08
CA SER A 506 28.75 4.60 -19.93
C SER A 506 30.11 5.22 -19.58
N CYS A 507 30.13 6.35 -18.88
CA CYS A 507 31.35 7.03 -18.47
C CYS A 507 31.97 6.36 -17.24
N PRO A 508 33.32 6.31 -17.13
CA PRO A 508 33.98 5.93 -15.89
C PRO A 508 33.82 7.02 -14.82
N SER A 509 34.00 6.62 -13.56
CA SER A 509 33.93 7.51 -12.40
C SER A 509 34.95 8.66 -12.51
N MET A 510 34.57 9.84 -12.02
CA MET A 510 35.52 10.95 -11.85
C MET A 510 36.70 10.51 -10.97
N PRO A 511 37.94 10.92 -11.29
CA PRO A 511 38.32 11.88 -12.32
C PRO A 511 38.62 11.30 -13.72
N ALA A 512 38.51 9.98 -13.98
CA ALA A 512 38.89 9.36 -15.27
C ALA A 512 38.15 10.01 -16.43
N PRO A 513 38.81 10.45 -17.52
CA PRO A 513 38.14 11.24 -18.55
C PRO A 513 37.08 10.41 -19.31
N CYS A 514 36.07 11.09 -19.87
CA CYS A 514 34.98 10.47 -20.63
C CYS A 514 34.78 11.18 -21.95
N GLY A 515 34.68 10.39 -23.03
CA GLY A 515 34.53 10.86 -24.40
C GLY A 515 33.95 9.78 -25.31
N TRP A 516 34.11 9.95 -26.62
CA TRP A 516 33.64 9.00 -27.64
C TRP A 516 34.19 7.57 -27.48
N GLU A 517 35.34 7.38 -26.83
CA GLU A 517 35.86 6.05 -26.50
C GLU A 517 34.94 5.30 -25.51
N ALA A 518 34.32 5.99 -24.56
CA ALA A 518 33.34 5.39 -23.65
C ALA A 518 32.10 4.92 -24.42
N GLN A 519 31.63 5.71 -25.39
CA GLN A 519 30.53 5.31 -26.28
C GLN A 519 30.89 4.05 -27.09
N ARG A 520 32.08 4.06 -27.70
CA ARG A 520 32.55 2.99 -28.60
C ARG A 520 33.05 1.75 -27.88
N ASN A 521 33.13 1.74 -26.56
CA ASN A 521 33.59 0.58 -25.80
C ASN A 521 32.69 -0.64 -26.08
N PRO A 522 33.22 -1.77 -26.58
CA PRO A 522 32.42 -2.98 -26.81
C PRO A 522 31.98 -3.67 -25.51
N GLY A 523 32.47 -3.28 -24.33
CA GLY A 523 32.06 -3.79 -23.03
C GLY A 523 30.72 -3.23 -22.51
N PRO A 524 30.20 -3.77 -21.38
CA PRO A 524 29.06 -3.19 -20.67
C PRO A 524 29.31 -1.73 -20.28
N ASN A 525 28.25 -0.99 -19.96
CA ASN A 525 28.39 0.31 -19.30
C ASN A 525 29.08 0.12 -17.94
N PRO A 526 30.07 0.97 -17.56
CA PRO A 526 30.74 0.90 -16.26
C PRO A 526 29.77 0.94 -15.06
N HIS A 527 28.65 1.63 -15.21
CA HIS A 527 27.63 1.73 -14.17
C HIS A 527 26.34 1.03 -14.59
N THR A 528 25.78 0.20 -13.71
CA THR A 528 24.47 -0.41 -13.95
C THR A 528 23.37 0.66 -13.84
N LEU A 529 22.67 0.94 -14.94
CA LEU A 529 21.54 1.87 -14.96
C LEU A 529 20.25 1.18 -14.48
N TYR A 530 20.21 0.79 -13.20
CA TYR A 530 19.12 -0.01 -12.64
C TYR A 530 17.74 0.52 -13.01
N GLY A 531 16.88 -0.38 -13.50
CA GLY A 531 15.46 -0.13 -13.75
C GLY A 531 15.12 0.57 -15.06
N ALA A 532 16.12 1.03 -15.83
CA ALA A 532 15.85 1.62 -17.13
C ALA A 532 15.22 0.59 -18.08
N LEU A 533 14.07 0.94 -18.65
CA LEU A 533 13.41 0.17 -19.70
C LEU A 533 14.01 0.58 -21.05
N VAL A 534 14.65 -0.35 -21.75
CA VAL A 534 15.19 -0.05 -23.08
C VAL A 534 14.08 0.02 -24.13
N GLY A 535 14.38 0.62 -25.29
CA GLY A 535 13.43 0.72 -26.40
C GLY A 535 12.82 -0.62 -26.83
N GLY A 536 13.55 -1.72 -26.66
CA GLY A 536 13.05 -3.08 -26.79
C GLY A 536 13.40 -3.74 -28.11
N PRO A 537 12.79 -4.88 -28.46
CA PRO A 537 13.13 -5.62 -29.67
C PRO A 537 12.44 -5.10 -30.93
N GLY A 538 12.97 -5.49 -32.09
CA GLY A 538 12.29 -5.32 -33.37
C GLY A 538 11.03 -6.20 -33.49
N SER A 539 10.27 -6.02 -34.58
CA SER A 539 8.98 -6.69 -34.79
C SER A 539 9.06 -8.23 -34.87
N SER A 540 10.25 -8.80 -35.02
CA SER A 540 10.53 -10.25 -35.00
C SER A 540 11.14 -10.76 -33.69
N ASP A 541 11.04 -10.00 -32.58
CA ASP A 541 11.73 -10.25 -31.31
C ASP A 541 13.27 -10.20 -31.39
N SER A 542 13.82 -9.61 -32.46
CA SER A 542 15.26 -9.45 -32.63
C SER A 542 15.77 -8.31 -31.76
N TYR A 543 16.81 -8.58 -30.96
CA TYR A 543 17.42 -7.58 -30.11
C TYR A 543 18.91 -7.88 -29.94
N THR A 544 19.72 -6.83 -30.04
CA THR A 544 21.17 -6.88 -29.80
C THR A 544 21.53 -5.82 -28.76
N ASP A 545 22.27 -6.21 -27.72
CA ASP A 545 22.72 -5.29 -26.69
C ASP A 545 23.95 -4.50 -27.18
N GLU A 546 23.68 -3.41 -27.91
CA GLU A 546 24.67 -2.53 -28.51
C GLU A 546 24.41 -1.06 -28.15
N ARG A 547 25.39 -0.40 -27.52
CA ARG A 547 25.27 1.01 -27.11
C ARG A 547 25.01 1.96 -28.27
N MET A 548 25.50 1.63 -29.47
CA MET A 548 25.30 2.44 -30.67
C MET A 548 23.90 2.25 -31.29
N ASP A 549 23.15 1.25 -30.85
CA ASP A 549 21.78 1.00 -31.27
C ASP A 549 20.81 1.84 -30.45
N TYR A 550 20.68 3.12 -30.80
CA TYR A 550 19.77 4.06 -30.16
C TYR A 550 18.29 3.80 -30.51
N VAL A 551 17.95 2.70 -31.20
CA VAL A 551 16.54 2.27 -31.37
C VAL A 551 16.18 1.30 -30.26
N HIS A 552 16.95 0.22 -30.14
CA HIS A 552 16.62 -0.89 -29.25
C HIS A 552 17.18 -0.68 -27.83
N ASN A 553 18.28 0.07 -27.68
CA ASN A 553 18.98 0.35 -26.43
C ASN A 553 18.79 1.77 -25.88
N GLU A 554 17.96 2.59 -26.51
CA GLU A 554 17.54 3.87 -25.94
C GLU A 554 16.80 3.67 -24.62
N VAL A 555 16.99 4.59 -23.69
CA VAL A 555 16.32 4.67 -22.39
C VAL A 555 15.91 6.13 -22.17
N ALA A 556 14.71 6.36 -21.65
CA ALA A 556 14.18 7.71 -21.44
C ALA A 556 13.19 7.78 -20.28
N CYS A 557 13.04 8.95 -19.67
CA CYS A 557 12.06 9.19 -18.61
C CYS A 557 10.63 8.81 -19.04
N ASP A 558 10.25 9.06 -20.29
CA ASP A 558 8.91 8.71 -20.79
C ASP A 558 8.74 7.21 -21.03
N TYR A 559 9.83 6.47 -21.27
CA TYR A 559 9.79 5.02 -21.43
C TYR A 559 9.42 4.33 -20.12
N ASN A 560 9.93 4.85 -19.01
CA ASN A 560 9.70 4.29 -17.68
C ASN A 560 8.38 4.75 -17.03
N ALA A 561 7.69 5.78 -17.53
CA ALA A 561 6.56 6.39 -16.81
C ALA A 561 5.33 5.48 -16.72
N GLY A 562 4.76 5.08 -17.88
CA GLY A 562 3.65 4.14 -17.89
C GLY A 562 4.08 2.73 -17.46
N PHE A 563 5.33 2.33 -17.72
CA PHE A 563 5.90 1.09 -17.17
C PHE A 563 5.88 1.06 -15.65
N GLN A 564 6.33 2.13 -14.98
CA GLN A 564 6.29 2.25 -13.53
C GLN A 564 4.86 2.14 -13.01
N GLY A 565 3.92 2.87 -13.64
CA GLY A 565 2.51 2.83 -13.29
C GLY A 565 1.88 1.44 -13.46
N ALA A 566 2.19 0.74 -14.55
CA ALA A 566 1.69 -0.60 -14.81
C ALA A 566 2.29 -1.64 -13.86
N VAL A 567 3.59 -1.56 -13.58
CA VAL A 567 4.29 -2.47 -12.65
C VAL A 567 3.76 -2.28 -11.23
N VAL A 568 3.54 -1.04 -10.78
CA VAL A 568 3.00 -0.82 -9.43
C VAL A 568 1.55 -1.27 -9.33
N ASP A 569 0.72 -1.11 -10.38
CA ASP A 569 -0.62 -1.69 -10.36
C ASP A 569 -0.57 -3.21 -10.34
N LEU A 570 0.25 -3.85 -11.17
CA LEU A 570 0.41 -5.30 -11.13
C LEU A 570 0.89 -5.76 -9.75
N SER A 571 1.76 -4.97 -9.09
CA SER A 571 2.15 -5.20 -7.71
C SER A 571 0.98 -5.08 -6.71
N SER A 572 0.03 -4.14 -6.89
CA SER A 572 -1.19 -4.06 -6.06
C SER A 572 -2.24 -5.10 -6.40
N MET A 573 -2.40 -5.40 -7.69
CA MET A 573 -3.28 -6.42 -8.21
C MET A 573 -2.84 -7.79 -7.79
N MET A 574 -1.63 -8.01 -7.29
CA MET A 574 -1.33 -9.26 -6.60
C MET A 574 -2.13 -9.44 -5.32
N ARG A 575 -2.78 -8.41 -4.77
CA ARG A 575 -3.80 -8.60 -3.73
C ARG A 575 -5.18 -8.74 -4.36
N SER A 576 -5.50 -8.04 -5.43
CA SER A 576 -6.76 -8.27 -6.18
C SER A 576 -6.78 -9.60 -6.96
N LEU A 577 -5.63 -10.23 -7.25
CA LEU A 577 -5.42 -11.55 -7.85
C LEU A 577 -4.97 -12.55 -6.77
N SER A 578 -4.42 -12.14 -5.62
CA SER A 578 -4.51 -12.98 -4.40
C SER A 578 -5.90 -12.92 -3.77
N VAL A 579 -6.86 -12.25 -4.42
CA VAL A 579 -8.30 -12.31 -4.15
C VAL A 579 -9.04 -12.84 -5.40
N VAL A 580 -8.63 -12.54 -6.64
CA VAL A 580 -9.29 -12.99 -7.88
C VAL A 580 -8.64 -14.21 -8.52
N LEU A 581 -7.32 -14.40 -8.49
CA LEU A 581 -6.69 -15.72 -8.67
C LEU A 581 -6.87 -16.55 -7.38
N VAL A 582 -7.16 -15.95 -6.23
CA VAL A 582 -7.76 -16.66 -5.08
C VAL A 582 -9.30 -16.61 -5.15
N MET A 583 -9.91 -16.37 -6.31
CA MET A 583 -11.34 -16.63 -6.59
C MET A 583 -11.52 -17.46 -7.87
N LEU A 584 -10.60 -17.38 -8.83
CA LEU A 584 -10.49 -18.18 -10.06
C LEU A 584 -9.55 -19.38 -9.88
N SER A 585 -8.43 -19.20 -9.19
CA SER A 585 -7.72 -20.30 -8.52
C SER A 585 -8.24 -20.52 -7.09
N LEU A 586 -9.30 -19.86 -6.60
CA LEU A 586 -10.18 -20.56 -5.62
C LEU A 586 -11.32 -21.29 -6.28
N ALA A 587 -11.70 -20.91 -7.50
CA ALA A 587 -12.48 -21.79 -8.34
C ALA A 587 -11.66 -23.00 -8.84
N LEU A 588 -10.32 -23.00 -8.68
CA LEU A 588 -9.46 -24.15 -9.03
C LEU A 588 -8.48 -24.66 -7.94
N VAL A 589 -8.15 -23.91 -6.89
CA VAL A 589 -7.05 -24.24 -5.92
C VAL A 589 -7.43 -24.05 -4.43
N ALA A 590 -8.57 -23.45 -4.08
CA ALA A 590 -9.17 -23.67 -2.73
C ALA A 590 -10.61 -24.18 -2.74
N ARG A 591 -10.97 -24.87 -3.82
CA ARG A 591 -11.88 -26.00 -3.67
C ARG A 591 -11.03 -27.12 -3.10
N GLY A 592 -11.36 -27.66 -1.93
CA GLY A 592 -10.73 -28.90 -1.47
C GLY A 592 -10.78 -29.90 -2.63
N ALA A 593 -9.62 -30.17 -3.25
CA ALA A 593 -9.45 -30.84 -4.54
C ALA A 593 -10.76 -31.09 -5.29
N ASP A 594 -11.21 -30.10 -6.06
CA ASP A 594 -12.46 -30.10 -6.83
C ASP A 594 -12.83 -31.51 -7.33
N GLN A 595 -13.82 -32.12 -6.69
CA GLN A 595 -14.00 -33.55 -6.86
C GLN A 595 -14.83 -33.80 -8.09
N THR A 596 -14.18 -34.35 -9.12
CA THR A 596 -14.88 -34.71 -10.35
C THR A 596 -15.30 -36.16 -10.29
N ALA A 597 -16.59 -36.41 -10.41
CA ALA A 597 -17.17 -37.74 -10.53
C ALA A 597 -17.76 -37.92 -11.94
N ARG A 598 -17.60 -39.12 -12.49
CA ARG A 598 -18.37 -39.54 -13.68
C ARG A 598 -19.66 -40.18 -13.22
N MET A 599 -20.73 -39.93 -13.97
CA MET A 599 -22.02 -40.54 -13.69
C MET A 599 -21.95 -42.05 -13.88
N GLU A 600 -22.30 -42.80 -12.83
CA GLU A 600 -22.66 -44.21 -12.96
C GLU A 600 -24.12 -44.28 -13.39
N LEU A 601 -24.36 -44.70 -14.63
CA LEU A 601 -25.72 -44.91 -15.14
C LEU A 601 -26.28 -46.22 -14.58
N LEU A 602 -27.36 -46.14 -13.82
CA LEU A 602 -27.99 -47.29 -13.16
C LEU A 602 -29.06 -47.91 -14.08
N GLN A 603 -29.90 -47.07 -14.71
CA GLN A 603 -30.93 -47.48 -15.67
C GLN A 603 -31.19 -46.40 -16.73
N HIS A 604 -31.66 -46.81 -17.91
CA HIS A 604 -32.15 -45.94 -18.97
C HIS A 604 -33.24 -46.65 -19.79
N TRP A 605 -34.36 -45.98 -20.02
CA TRP A 605 -35.47 -46.48 -20.84
C TRP A 605 -36.26 -45.32 -21.46
N ASP A 606 -36.61 -45.44 -22.75
CA ASP A 606 -37.25 -44.38 -23.53
C ASP A 606 -36.48 -43.05 -23.45
N ASP A 607 -37.08 -42.04 -22.81
CA ASP A 607 -36.46 -40.74 -22.53
C ASP A 607 -36.06 -40.59 -21.05
N ASN A 608 -36.16 -41.63 -20.23
CA ASN A 608 -35.90 -41.61 -18.77
C ASN A 608 -34.54 -42.23 -18.44
N TRP A 609 -33.92 -41.73 -17.36
CA TRP A 609 -32.65 -42.26 -16.85
C TRP A 609 -32.58 -42.16 -15.32
N GLU A 610 -31.77 -43.04 -14.73
CA GLU A 610 -31.38 -43.01 -13.33
C GLU A 610 -29.86 -43.21 -13.23
N GLY A 611 -29.18 -42.36 -12.45
CA GLY A 611 -27.75 -42.39 -12.28
C GLY A 611 -27.30 -41.87 -10.91
N ARG A 612 -26.02 -42.05 -10.60
CA ARG A 612 -25.42 -41.47 -9.39
C ARG A 612 -24.02 -40.92 -9.64
N PHE A 613 -23.64 -39.92 -8.85
CA PHE A 613 -22.28 -39.40 -8.75
C PHE A 613 -21.76 -39.66 -7.34
N CYS A 614 -20.56 -40.21 -7.20
CA CYS A 614 -19.94 -40.47 -5.89
C CYS A 614 -18.63 -39.70 -5.78
N PHE A 615 -18.50 -38.94 -4.68
CA PHE A 615 -17.37 -38.13 -4.30
C PHE A 615 -16.74 -38.71 -3.02
N HIS A 616 -15.46 -38.43 -2.76
CA HIS A 616 -14.74 -38.87 -1.56
C HIS A 616 -14.28 -37.67 -0.71
N LEU A 617 -15.07 -37.27 0.26
CA LEU A 617 -14.84 -36.09 1.09
C LEU A 617 -13.66 -36.33 2.07
N PRO A 618 -12.58 -35.53 2.02
CA PRO A 618 -11.41 -35.73 2.89
C PRO A 618 -11.65 -35.25 4.33
N ALA A 619 -12.64 -34.38 4.53
CA ALA A 619 -13.06 -33.84 5.81
C ALA A 619 -14.59 -33.63 5.80
N GLN A 620 -15.16 -33.28 6.95
CA GLN A 620 -16.56 -32.88 7.02
C GLN A 620 -16.75 -31.55 6.28
N ILE A 621 -17.79 -31.45 5.46
CA ILE A 621 -18.22 -30.21 4.81
C ILE A 621 -19.56 -29.74 5.38
N VAL A 622 -19.78 -28.43 5.44
CA VAL A 622 -20.97 -27.71 5.92
C VAL A 622 -21.59 -26.91 4.76
N GLY A 623 -21.51 -27.43 3.53
CA GLY A 623 -22.14 -26.85 2.34
C GLY A 623 -21.41 -27.27 1.05
N PHE A 624 -22.14 -27.41 -0.05
CA PHE A 624 -21.54 -27.74 -1.36
C PHE A 624 -22.30 -27.13 -2.54
N GLU A 625 -21.61 -26.99 -3.67
CA GLU A 625 -22.20 -26.81 -5.00
C GLU A 625 -21.75 -27.95 -5.92
N ILE A 626 -22.69 -28.60 -6.60
CA ILE A 626 -22.42 -29.63 -7.61
C ILE A 626 -22.78 -29.08 -8.99
N LYS A 627 -21.78 -28.99 -9.86
CA LYS A 627 -21.90 -28.55 -11.26
C LYS A 627 -21.89 -29.76 -12.18
N ILE A 628 -22.98 -29.99 -12.89
CA ILE A 628 -23.19 -31.18 -13.72
C ILE A 628 -23.19 -30.77 -15.19
N SER A 629 -22.47 -31.53 -16.01
CA SER A 629 -22.47 -31.39 -17.47
C SER A 629 -22.85 -32.72 -18.13
N PHE A 630 -23.95 -32.71 -18.88
CA PHE A 630 -24.48 -33.85 -19.62
C PHE A 630 -24.04 -33.82 -21.09
N SER A 631 -23.87 -35.00 -21.71
CA SER A 631 -23.56 -35.12 -23.14
C SER A 631 -24.75 -34.76 -24.04
N VAL A 632 -25.97 -34.90 -23.52
CA VAL A 632 -27.25 -34.61 -24.18
C VAL A 632 -28.10 -33.67 -23.33
N GLY A 633 -29.04 -32.95 -23.94
CA GLY A 633 -29.94 -32.05 -23.22
C GLY A 633 -30.91 -32.80 -22.31
N VAL A 634 -31.11 -32.28 -21.10
CA VAL A 634 -32.01 -32.82 -20.07
C VAL A 634 -33.15 -31.82 -19.85
N LYS A 635 -34.41 -32.29 -19.87
CA LYS A 635 -35.62 -31.45 -19.69
C LYS A 635 -36.27 -31.58 -18.32
N GLN A 636 -35.90 -32.60 -17.55
CA GLN A 636 -36.43 -32.82 -16.20
C GLN A 636 -35.41 -33.56 -15.35
N MET A 637 -35.24 -33.16 -14.09
CA MET A 637 -34.37 -33.85 -13.15
C MET A 637 -34.97 -33.85 -11.73
N GLN A 638 -34.81 -34.98 -11.04
CA GLN A 638 -35.22 -35.22 -9.66
C GLN A 638 -34.06 -35.78 -8.85
N GLN A 639 -33.84 -35.22 -7.67
CA GLN A 639 -32.87 -35.65 -6.67
C GLN A 639 -33.34 -35.19 -5.28
N TRP A 640 -32.75 -35.74 -4.22
CA TRP A 640 -33.16 -35.47 -2.82
C TRP A 640 -32.09 -34.77 -1.96
N ASP A 641 -30.86 -34.66 -2.45
CA ASP A 641 -29.69 -34.19 -1.69
C ASP A 641 -29.47 -32.65 -1.77
N GLY A 642 -30.16 -31.94 -2.68
CA GLY A 642 -29.88 -30.53 -2.98
C GLY A 642 -31.05 -29.72 -3.55
N THR A 643 -30.79 -28.47 -3.90
CA THR A 643 -31.70 -27.54 -4.59
C THR A 643 -31.03 -27.03 -5.86
N TRP A 644 -31.76 -26.99 -6.98
CA TRP A 644 -31.23 -26.48 -8.25
C TRP A 644 -31.10 -24.95 -8.23
N LEU A 645 -29.95 -24.45 -8.67
CA LEU A 645 -29.71 -23.01 -8.85
C LEU A 645 -30.20 -22.56 -10.23
N GLY A 646 -31.25 -21.73 -10.25
CA GLY A 646 -31.86 -21.19 -11.46
C GLY A 646 -32.88 -22.11 -12.13
N HIS A 647 -33.51 -21.61 -13.20
CA HIS A 647 -34.37 -22.40 -14.10
C HIS A 647 -33.56 -22.75 -15.36
N PRO A 648 -32.99 -23.95 -15.47
CA PRO A 648 -32.34 -24.37 -16.71
C PRO A 648 -33.36 -24.31 -17.85
N SER A 649 -32.92 -23.78 -18.99
CA SER A 649 -33.75 -23.75 -20.21
C SER A 649 -34.21 -25.16 -20.59
N ASP A 650 -35.33 -25.27 -21.30
CA ASP A 650 -35.79 -26.56 -21.80
C ASP A 650 -34.66 -27.23 -22.60
N CYS A 651 -34.26 -28.45 -22.22
CA CYS A 651 -33.13 -29.20 -22.78
C CYS A 651 -31.71 -28.70 -22.47
N ASP A 652 -31.47 -28.07 -21.32
CA ASP A 652 -30.12 -27.68 -20.91
C ASP A 652 -29.17 -28.88 -20.68
N LYS A 653 -27.89 -28.68 -20.96
CA LYS A 653 -26.81 -29.63 -20.70
C LYS A 653 -26.07 -29.34 -19.41
N HIS A 654 -26.22 -28.15 -18.84
CA HIS A 654 -25.52 -27.72 -17.64
C HIS A 654 -26.51 -27.48 -16.50
N TRP A 655 -26.23 -28.08 -15.34
CA TRP A 655 -27.10 -28.00 -14.17
C TRP A 655 -26.26 -27.76 -12.92
N ASN A 656 -26.65 -26.78 -12.11
CA ASN A 656 -25.97 -26.46 -10.86
C ASN A 656 -26.91 -26.70 -9.69
N MET A 657 -26.44 -27.37 -8.66
CA MET A 657 -27.19 -27.69 -7.45
C MET A 657 -26.38 -27.31 -6.22
N VAL A 658 -27.04 -26.80 -5.19
CA VAL A 658 -26.48 -26.62 -3.85
C VAL A 658 -27.12 -27.58 -2.86
N ASN A 659 -26.50 -27.81 -1.71
CA ASN A 659 -27.15 -28.55 -0.62
C ASN A 659 -28.48 -27.90 -0.19
N GLN A 660 -29.38 -28.69 0.42
CA GLN A 660 -30.54 -28.16 1.14
C GLN A 660 -30.14 -27.76 2.57
N ASP A 661 -30.92 -26.89 3.21
CA ASP A 661 -30.71 -26.50 4.62
C ASP A 661 -30.64 -27.73 5.55
N SER A 662 -31.61 -28.64 5.41
CA SER A 662 -31.73 -29.86 6.23
C SER A 662 -30.67 -30.94 5.92
N HIS A 663 -29.85 -30.74 4.89
CA HIS A 663 -28.86 -31.71 4.40
C HIS A 663 -27.52 -31.01 4.06
N GLY A 664 -27.12 -30.00 4.83
CA GLY A 664 -25.90 -29.24 4.57
C GLY A 664 -24.61 -29.84 5.14
N VAL A 665 -24.70 -30.76 6.11
CA VAL A 665 -23.54 -31.32 6.81
C VAL A 665 -23.27 -32.75 6.38
N HIS A 666 -22.09 -32.98 5.78
CA HIS A 666 -21.66 -34.31 5.34
C HIS A 666 -20.33 -34.70 5.98
N PRO A 667 -20.22 -35.89 6.60
CA PRO A 667 -18.97 -36.36 7.20
C PRO A 667 -17.93 -36.70 6.12
N ALA A 668 -16.67 -36.80 6.55
CA ALA A 668 -15.60 -37.35 5.71
C ALA A 668 -15.95 -38.78 5.27
N GLY A 669 -15.63 -39.14 4.02
CA GLY A 669 -15.95 -40.45 3.44
C GLY A 669 -16.62 -40.36 2.08
N GLU A 670 -17.28 -41.44 1.67
CA GLU A 670 -18.00 -41.50 0.40
C GLU A 670 -19.33 -40.74 0.49
N PHE A 671 -19.53 -39.79 -0.43
CA PHE A 671 -20.77 -39.03 -0.59
C PHE A 671 -21.32 -39.25 -2.00
N CYS A 672 -22.46 -39.95 -2.11
CA CYS A 672 -23.09 -40.25 -3.39
C CYS A 672 -24.43 -39.53 -3.53
N VAL A 673 -24.60 -38.78 -4.63
CA VAL A 673 -25.87 -38.15 -4.99
C VAL A 673 -26.55 -39.01 -6.05
N LYS A 674 -27.77 -39.46 -5.74
CA LYS A 674 -28.59 -40.26 -6.66
C LYS A 674 -29.62 -39.37 -7.34
N MET A 675 -29.76 -39.51 -8.66
CA MET A 675 -30.64 -38.66 -9.45
C MET A 675 -31.31 -39.41 -10.59
N SER A 676 -32.48 -38.93 -10.99
CA SER A 676 -33.24 -39.44 -12.13
C SER A 676 -33.80 -38.29 -12.95
N GLY A 677 -34.05 -38.50 -14.24
CA GLY A 677 -34.51 -37.42 -15.09
C GLY A 677 -34.98 -37.87 -16.47
N LYS A 678 -35.30 -36.88 -17.31
CA LYS A 678 -35.69 -37.08 -18.71
C LYS A 678 -34.77 -36.33 -19.67
N VAL A 679 -34.29 -37.02 -20.69
CA VAL A 679 -33.52 -36.44 -21.80
C VAL A 679 -34.44 -35.92 -22.91
N CYS A 680 -33.93 -35.02 -23.76
CA CYS A 680 -34.68 -34.48 -24.89
C CYS A 680 -34.67 -35.35 -26.15
N GLY A 681 -33.90 -36.45 -26.13
CA GLY A 681 -33.89 -37.48 -27.17
C GLY A 681 -34.09 -38.87 -26.57
N SER A 682 -33.59 -39.91 -27.24
CA SER A 682 -33.63 -41.30 -26.76
C SER A 682 -32.24 -41.90 -26.49
N ALA A 683 -31.20 -41.07 -26.52
CA ALA A 683 -29.83 -41.50 -26.27
C ALA A 683 -29.54 -41.45 -24.76
N ALA A 684 -28.93 -42.53 -24.25
CA ALA A 684 -28.53 -42.60 -22.85
C ALA A 684 -27.53 -41.48 -22.52
N PRO A 685 -27.78 -40.67 -21.48
CA PRO A 685 -26.88 -39.58 -21.11
C PRO A 685 -25.60 -40.13 -20.48
N THR A 686 -24.47 -39.47 -20.78
CA THR A 686 -23.26 -39.54 -19.96
C THR A 686 -23.06 -38.18 -19.32
N ALA A 687 -22.52 -38.13 -18.11
CA ALA A 687 -22.29 -36.86 -17.44
C ALA A 687 -21.06 -36.87 -16.53
N THR A 688 -20.52 -35.69 -16.32
CA THR A 688 -19.49 -35.39 -15.32
C THR A 688 -20.05 -34.36 -14.34
N ALA A 689 -19.77 -34.56 -13.07
CA ALA A 689 -20.12 -33.61 -12.03
C ALA A 689 -18.88 -33.19 -11.26
N THR A 690 -18.80 -31.91 -10.91
CA THR A 690 -17.75 -31.35 -10.06
C THR A 690 -18.38 -30.86 -8.76
N LEU A 691 -17.94 -31.40 -7.62
CA LEU A 691 -18.33 -30.95 -6.30
C LEU A 691 -17.35 -29.89 -5.80
N VAL A 692 -17.91 -28.73 -5.49
CA VAL A 692 -17.26 -27.58 -4.88
C VAL A 692 -17.61 -27.56 -3.40
N ASP A 693 -16.61 -27.66 -2.53
CA ASP A 693 -16.76 -27.48 -1.08
C ASP A 693 -16.95 -25.99 -0.76
N LEU A 694 -18.10 -25.62 -0.20
CA LEU A 694 -18.44 -24.24 0.18
C LEU A 694 -18.22 -23.98 1.67
N SER A 695 -17.64 -24.93 2.40
CA SER A 695 -17.31 -24.79 3.83
C SER A 695 -16.03 -24.00 4.03
N HIS A 696 -15.19 -23.85 3.02
CA HIS A 696 -13.91 -23.19 3.17
C HIS A 696 -13.76 -22.07 2.15
N ASP A 697 -13.33 -20.93 2.65
CA ASP A 697 -13.09 -19.68 1.92
C ASP A 697 -11.63 -19.54 1.46
N GLY A 698 -10.81 -20.56 1.70
CA GLY A 698 -9.36 -20.51 1.50
C GLY A 698 -8.66 -19.37 2.26
N GLN A 699 -9.29 -18.82 3.31
CA GLN A 699 -8.73 -17.74 4.10
C GLN A 699 -7.41 -18.21 4.72
N ARG A 700 -6.31 -17.64 4.22
CA ARG A 700 -4.98 -17.89 4.76
C ARG A 700 -4.84 -17.11 6.06
N ALA A 701 -4.04 -17.67 6.99
CA ALA A 701 -3.65 -16.94 8.17
C ALA A 701 -3.01 -15.60 7.76
N PRO A 702 -3.43 -14.47 8.36
CA PRO A 702 -2.86 -13.18 8.04
C PRO A 702 -1.36 -13.19 8.38
N HIS A 703 -0.58 -12.47 7.57
CA HIS A 703 0.85 -12.34 7.81
C HIS A 703 1.09 -11.63 9.14
N GLU A 704 1.76 -12.31 10.07
CA GLU A 704 2.06 -11.80 11.41
C GLU A 704 3.03 -10.60 11.35
N PRO A 705 2.58 -9.38 11.70
CA PRO A 705 3.47 -8.21 11.75
C PRO A 705 4.52 -8.38 12.86
N ARG A 706 5.73 -7.85 12.63
CA ARG A 706 6.81 -7.83 13.63
C ARG A 706 7.33 -6.40 13.78
N VAL A 707 7.55 -5.98 15.03
CA VAL A 707 8.07 -4.65 15.35
C VAL A 707 9.56 -4.73 15.64
N SER A 708 10.37 -4.11 14.80
CA SER A 708 11.82 -4.01 14.99
C SER A 708 12.18 -3.02 16.09
N GLY A 709 13.19 -3.36 16.91
CA GLY A 709 13.73 -2.45 17.94
C GLY A 709 12.93 -2.41 19.24
N ALA A 710 11.76 -3.07 19.33
CA ALA A 710 11.03 -3.18 20.58
C ALA A 710 11.72 -4.15 21.57
N GLN A 711 11.47 -3.97 22.87
CA GLN A 711 11.81 -4.93 23.91
C GLN A 711 11.26 -6.32 23.58
N SER A 712 11.99 -7.37 23.97
CA SER A 712 11.55 -8.76 23.79
C SER A 712 10.20 -9.00 24.45
N MET A 713 9.21 -9.38 23.65
CA MET A 713 7.85 -9.70 24.10
C MET A 713 7.65 -11.22 24.14
N LYS A 714 6.95 -11.74 25.16
CA LYS A 714 6.53 -13.15 25.21
C LYS A 714 5.51 -13.49 24.13
N TYR A 715 4.62 -12.55 23.82
CA TYR A 715 3.57 -12.65 22.82
C TYR A 715 3.72 -11.52 21.80
N ASN A 716 3.42 -11.80 20.53
CA ASN A 716 3.46 -10.80 19.48
C ASN A 716 2.20 -9.92 19.52
N TYR A 717 2.22 -8.82 20.28
CA TYR A 717 1.06 -7.92 20.38
C TYR A 717 0.67 -7.27 19.06
N ALA A 718 1.62 -7.03 18.15
CA ALA A 718 1.30 -6.48 16.84
C ALA A 718 0.41 -7.43 16.03
N ASP A 719 0.66 -8.74 16.14
CA ASP A 719 -0.16 -9.78 15.52
C ASP A 719 -1.55 -9.87 16.16
N VAL A 720 -1.64 -9.76 17.48
CA VAL A 720 -2.93 -9.67 18.18
C VAL A 720 -3.73 -8.46 17.72
N LEU A 721 -3.09 -7.29 17.56
CA LEU A 721 -3.76 -6.07 17.08
C LEU A 721 -4.28 -6.24 15.65
N GLN A 722 -3.47 -6.78 14.73
CA GLN A 722 -3.91 -7.04 13.36
C GLN A 722 -5.14 -7.96 13.35
N LYS A 723 -5.08 -9.06 14.11
CA LYS A 723 -6.19 -10.01 14.19
C LYS A 723 -7.43 -9.38 14.82
N SER A 724 -7.30 -8.58 15.88
CA SER A 724 -8.45 -7.92 16.51
C SER A 724 -9.11 -6.89 15.57
N VAL A 725 -8.34 -6.20 14.72
CA VAL A 725 -8.91 -5.34 13.68
C VAL A 725 -9.67 -6.17 12.64
N LEU A 726 -9.16 -7.34 12.24
CA LEU A 726 -9.88 -8.26 11.34
C LEU A 726 -11.20 -8.76 11.95
N PHE A 727 -11.27 -8.93 13.28
CA PHE A 727 -12.53 -9.23 13.96
C PHE A 727 -13.57 -8.11 13.73
N TYR A 728 -13.20 -6.84 13.92
CA TYR A 728 -14.13 -5.73 13.67
C TYR A 728 -14.54 -5.62 12.19
N GLU A 729 -13.65 -5.94 11.25
CA GLU A 729 -14.02 -6.06 9.84
C GLU A 729 -15.04 -7.18 9.60
N ALA A 730 -14.87 -8.32 10.29
CA ALA A 730 -15.80 -9.42 10.24
C ALA A 730 -17.16 -9.11 10.89
N GLN A 731 -17.27 -8.04 11.68
CA GLN A 731 -18.53 -7.55 12.24
C GLN A 731 -19.22 -6.48 11.38
N ARG A 732 -18.63 -6.02 10.27
CA ARG A 732 -19.23 -4.95 9.43
C ARG A 732 -20.61 -5.33 8.88
N SER A 733 -21.61 -4.48 9.08
CA SER A 733 -22.88 -4.47 8.36
C SER A 733 -22.87 -3.40 7.27
N GLY A 734 -23.75 -3.51 6.29
CA GLY A 734 -23.86 -2.59 5.15
C GLY A 734 -23.11 -3.08 3.91
N LYS A 735 -22.88 -2.15 2.99
CA LYS A 735 -22.07 -2.38 1.79
C LYS A 735 -20.60 -2.39 2.18
N LEU A 736 -19.92 -3.53 2.02
CA LEU A 736 -18.52 -3.69 2.34
C LEU A 736 -17.64 -2.98 1.30
N PRO A 737 -16.46 -2.46 1.70
CA PRO A 737 -15.57 -1.80 0.75
C PRO A 737 -14.95 -2.81 -0.22
N SER A 738 -14.56 -2.35 -1.41
CA SER A 738 -13.88 -3.19 -2.42
C SER A 738 -12.56 -3.79 -1.94
N HIS A 739 -11.96 -3.20 -0.91
CA HIS A 739 -10.74 -3.66 -0.24
C HIS A 739 -10.99 -4.48 1.04
N ASN A 740 -12.22 -4.97 1.26
CA ASN A 740 -12.57 -5.83 2.41
C ASN A 740 -11.60 -7.03 2.53
N ARG A 741 -11.02 -7.25 3.71
CA ARG A 741 -10.02 -8.30 3.95
C ARG A 741 -10.62 -9.62 4.45
N ILE A 742 -11.94 -9.67 4.66
CA ILE A 742 -12.67 -10.83 5.16
C ILE A 742 -13.43 -11.48 3.98
N PRO A 743 -12.82 -12.45 3.27
CA PRO A 743 -13.33 -12.92 1.98
C PRO A 743 -14.67 -13.67 2.06
N TRP A 744 -15.04 -14.15 3.24
CA TRP A 744 -16.27 -14.87 3.51
C TRP A 744 -17.43 -13.97 3.98
N ARG A 745 -17.19 -12.67 4.18
CA ARG A 745 -18.23 -11.68 4.45
C ARG A 745 -18.64 -10.98 3.15
N GLY A 746 -19.95 -10.82 2.96
CA GLY A 746 -20.54 -10.09 1.85
C GLY A 746 -21.34 -8.88 2.31
N ASP A 747 -21.83 -8.11 1.33
CA ASP A 747 -22.75 -7.01 1.57
C ASP A 747 -24.02 -7.51 2.27
N SER A 748 -24.42 -6.84 3.35
CA SER A 748 -25.58 -7.23 4.15
C SER A 748 -26.27 -6.02 4.77
N GLY A 749 -27.52 -6.17 5.21
CA GLY A 749 -28.25 -5.07 5.88
C GLY A 749 -28.48 -3.86 4.99
N LEU A 750 -28.50 -4.05 3.66
CA LEU A 750 -28.65 -2.98 2.66
C LEU A 750 -30.02 -2.31 2.65
N HIS A 751 -30.97 -2.87 3.41
CA HIS A 751 -32.34 -2.38 3.54
C HIS A 751 -32.63 -1.81 4.93
N ASP A 752 -31.63 -1.77 5.82
CA ASP A 752 -31.75 -1.17 7.14
C ASP A 752 -32.18 0.31 6.98
N ARG A 753 -33.36 0.65 7.51
CA ARG A 753 -33.96 1.99 7.36
C ARG A 753 -34.77 2.41 8.57
N GLY A 754 -34.88 3.71 8.78
CA GLY A 754 -35.76 4.30 9.79
C GLY A 754 -37.24 4.28 9.41
N ASP A 755 -38.10 4.72 10.32
CA ASP A 755 -39.56 4.79 10.19
C ASP A 755 -40.03 5.60 8.97
N HIS A 756 -39.20 6.52 8.47
CA HIS A 756 -39.50 7.36 7.31
C HIS A 756 -38.57 7.09 6.12
N GLY A 757 -37.86 5.96 6.13
CA GLY A 757 -36.94 5.58 5.06
C GLY A 757 -35.55 6.20 5.16
N GLU A 758 -35.18 6.74 6.33
CA GLU A 758 -33.81 7.20 6.60
C GLU A 758 -32.83 6.03 6.40
N ASP A 759 -31.72 6.27 5.71
CA ASP A 759 -30.69 5.25 5.52
C ASP A 759 -30.05 4.90 6.86
N LEU A 760 -30.21 3.65 7.31
CA LEU A 760 -29.56 3.12 8.51
C LEU A 760 -28.57 2.00 8.16
N THR A 761 -28.12 1.89 6.91
CA THR A 761 -27.09 0.92 6.50
C THR A 761 -25.72 1.25 7.09
N GLY A 762 -24.90 0.23 7.34
CA GLY A 762 -23.58 0.37 7.97
C GLY A 762 -23.56 -0.07 9.44
N GLY A 763 -22.48 0.28 10.15
CA GLY A 763 -22.27 -0.09 11.55
C GLY A 763 -21.76 -1.52 11.72
N TRP A 764 -21.66 -1.97 12.96
CA TRP A 764 -21.25 -3.34 13.29
C TRP A 764 -22.45 -4.19 13.74
N TYR A 765 -22.44 -5.46 13.39
CA TYR A 765 -23.19 -6.46 14.14
C TYR A 765 -22.57 -6.64 15.51
N ASP A 766 -23.42 -6.81 16.52
CA ASP A 766 -23.02 -6.76 17.92
C ASP A 766 -22.08 -7.90 18.30
N ALA A 767 -22.53 -9.13 18.07
CA ALA A 767 -21.87 -10.33 18.56
C ALA A 767 -21.85 -11.44 17.51
N GLY A 768 -22.30 -12.64 17.88
CA GLY A 768 -22.55 -13.74 16.96
C GLY A 768 -23.85 -13.61 16.16
N ASP A 769 -24.63 -12.57 16.40
CA ASP A 769 -25.92 -12.26 15.79
C ASP A 769 -25.81 -11.24 14.67
N ASN A 770 -26.96 -10.93 14.05
CA ASN A 770 -27.01 -9.92 13.00
C ASN A 770 -27.73 -8.65 13.51
N VAL A 771 -27.88 -8.45 14.82
CA VAL A 771 -28.49 -7.23 15.38
C VAL A 771 -27.45 -6.12 15.53
N LYS A 772 -27.86 -4.89 15.28
CA LYS A 772 -27.06 -3.69 15.58
C LYS A 772 -27.55 -3.08 16.88
N PHE A 773 -26.94 -3.44 18.00
CA PHE A 773 -27.19 -2.81 19.29
C PHE A 773 -26.25 -1.61 19.48
N ASN A 774 -26.78 -0.38 19.46
CA ASN A 774 -25.91 0.79 19.42
C ASN A 774 -25.26 1.11 20.77
N PHE A 775 -25.82 0.65 21.90
CA PHE A 775 -25.20 0.90 23.22
C PHE A 775 -23.83 0.21 23.39
N PRO A 776 -23.70 -1.12 23.22
CA PRO A 776 -22.40 -1.78 23.21
C PRO A 776 -21.52 -1.40 22.00
N MET A 777 -22.10 -1.09 20.84
CA MET A 777 -21.33 -0.61 19.67
C MET A 777 -20.68 0.75 19.94
N ALA A 778 -21.43 1.69 20.53
CA ALA A 778 -20.93 3.01 20.88
C ALA A 778 -19.83 2.90 21.93
N TRP A 779 -20.04 2.09 22.97
CA TRP A 779 -19.02 1.83 23.98
C TRP A 779 -17.73 1.27 23.37
N SER A 780 -17.85 0.27 22.49
CA SER A 780 -16.71 -0.32 21.79
C SER A 780 -15.96 0.74 20.98
N THR A 781 -16.71 1.59 20.26
CA THR A 781 -16.17 2.70 19.48
C THR A 781 -15.42 3.70 20.36
N THR A 782 -15.99 4.10 21.51
CA THR A 782 -15.35 5.04 22.44
C THR A 782 -14.04 4.49 23.00
N VAL A 783 -14.03 3.23 23.45
CA VAL A 783 -12.85 2.59 24.05
C VAL A 783 -11.75 2.38 23.02
N LEU A 784 -12.10 1.95 21.81
CA LEU A 784 -11.15 1.81 20.70
C LEU A 784 -10.57 3.17 20.27
N CYS A 785 -11.40 4.22 20.20
CA CYS A 785 -10.91 5.57 19.93
C CYS A 785 -9.94 6.01 21.04
N TRP A 786 -10.26 5.74 22.31
CA TRP A 786 -9.38 6.08 23.44
C TRP A 786 -8.05 5.32 23.37
N GLY A 787 -8.09 4.02 23.07
CA GLY A 787 -6.90 3.21 22.84
C GLY A 787 -6.01 3.76 21.72
N LEU A 788 -6.62 4.18 20.60
CA LEU A 788 -5.87 4.82 19.51
C LEU A 788 -5.27 6.17 19.92
N LEU A 789 -6.01 7.01 20.66
CA LEU A 789 -5.52 8.30 21.14
C LEU A 789 -4.29 8.16 22.05
N GLU A 790 -4.30 7.17 22.95
CA GLU A 790 -3.27 6.99 23.97
C GLU A 790 -2.04 6.22 23.46
N PHE A 791 -2.24 5.38 22.44
CA PHE A 791 -1.25 4.41 21.94
C PHE A 791 -1.15 4.40 20.41
N LYS A 792 -1.29 5.57 19.76
CA LYS A 792 -1.23 5.73 18.30
C LYS A 792 0.04 5.14 17.68
N GLU A 793 1.19 5.32 18.34
CA GLU A 793 2.47 4.80 17.85
C GLU A 793 2.48 3.27 17.83
N ALA A 794 1.93 2.59 18.82
CA ALA A 794 1.79 1.13 18.79
C ALA A 794 1.05 0.62 17.54
N TYR A 795 -0.07 1.24 17.18
CA TYR A 795 -0.79 0.94 15.94
C TYR A 795 0.04 1.23 14.69
N SER A 796 0.79 2.35 14.69
CA SER A 796 1.70 2.70 13.60
C SER A 796 2.81 1.66 13.43
N LYS A 797 3.47 1.26 14.51
CA LYS A 797 4.56 0.27 14.51
C LYS A 797 4.07 -1.12 14.13
N ALA A 798 2.83 -1.47 14.48
CA ALA A 798 2.18 -2.72 14.07
C ALA A 798 1.72 -2.72 12.59
N GLY A 799 1.85 -1.59 11.87
CA GLY A 799 1.29 -1.44 10.53
C GLY A 799 -0.23 -1.50 10.50
N GLN A 800 -0.90 -1.18 11.61
CA GLN A 800 -2.36 -1.26 11.77
C GLN A 800 -3.04 0.12 11.89
N LEU A 801 -2.31 1.23 11.82
CA LEU A 801 -2.86 2.57 12.07
C LEU A 801 -3.99 2.94 11.10
N ASP A 802 -3.82 2.77 9.79
CA ASP A 802 -4.85 3.12 8.82
C ASP A 802 -6.06 2.17 8.89
N TYR A 803 -5.83 0.88 9.09
CA TYR A 803 -6.92 -0.08 9.33
C TYR A 803 -7.69 0.22 10.63
N MET A 804 -7.02 0.76 11.63
CA MET A 804 -7.67 1.20 12.87
C MET A 804 -8.51 2.45 12.64
N TYR A 805 -8.01 3.41 11.85
CA TYR A 805 -8.83 4.56 11.42
C TYR A 805 -10.05 4.11 10.62
N ASP A 806 -9.89 3.20 9.66
CA ASP A 806 -10.99 2.65 8.87
C ASP A 806 -12.01 1.89 9.74
N SER A 807 -11.52 1.11 10.71
CA SER A 807 -12.35 0.41 11.68
C SER A 807 -13.18 1.38 12.54
N LEU A 808 -12.59 2.47 13.05
CA LEU A 808 -13.30 3.48 13.84
C LEU A 808 -14.28 4.32 13.02
N ARG A 809 -13.94 4.61 11.77
CA ARG A 809 -14.81 5.39 10.87
C ARG A 809 -16.13 4.68 10.63
N TRP A 810 -16.12 3.35 10.53
CA TRP A 810 -17.28 2.52 10.22
C TRP A 810 -18.51 2.73 11.14
N PRO A 811 -18.42 2.54 12.47
CA PRO A 811 -19.53 2.81 13.38
C PRO A 811 -19.83 4.32 13.50
N LEU A 812 -18.82 5.20 13.39
CA LEU A 812 -19.01 6.65 13.52
C LEU A 812 -19.84 7.23 12.37
N GLU A 813 -19.61 6.79 11.12
CA GLU A 813 -20.46 7.16 9.98
C GLU A 813 -21.88 6.64 10.15
N TYR A 814 -22.05 5.42 10.65
CA TYR A 814 -23.36 4.86 10.95
C TYR A 814 -24.08 5.65 12.07
N PHE A 815 -23.39 6.08 13.12
CA PHE A 815 -24.00 6.88 14.17
C PHE A 815 -24.45 8.26 13.68
N LEU A 816 -23.77 8.86 12.70
CA LEU A 816 -24.23 10.09 12.05
C LEU A 816 -25.58 9.87 11.34
N LYS A 817 -25.78 8.71 10.71
CA LYS A 817 -27.05 8.33 10.09
C LYS A 817 -28.17 8.10 11.12
N CYS A 818 -27.82 7.50 12.27
CA CYS A 818 -28.78 7.22 13.34
C CYS A 818 -29.34 8.47 14.03
N HIS A 819 -28.60 9.58 14.04
CA HIS A 819 -29.05 10.84 14.64
C HIS A 819 -29.81 11.68 13.61
N THR A 820 -31.10 11.40 13.46
CA THR A 820 -31.95 11.95 12.40
C THR A 820 -32.51 13.34 12.72
N LYS A 821 -32.68 13.66 14.01
CA LYS A 821 -33.11 14.98 14.50
C LYS A 821 -32.46 15.27 15.85
N SER A 822 -32.49 16.53 16.29
CA SER A 822 -31.86 16.97 17.54
C SER A 822 -32.31 16.23 18.80
N ASP A 823 -33.50 15.64 18.79
CA ASP A 823 -34.14 14.90 19.87
C ASP A 823 -34.64 13.51 19.42
N GLU A 824 -34.03 12.95 18.37
CA GLU A 824 -34.37 11.63 17.81
C GLU A 824 -33.10 10.84 17.45
N LEU A 825 -32.96 9.64 18.00
CA LEU A 825 -31.77 8.81 17.83
C LEU A 825 -32.15 7.34 17.65
N TYR A 826 -31.82 6.75 16.50
CA TYR A 826 -31.93 5.31 16.30
C TYR A 826 -30.84 4.59 17.09
N VAL A 827 -31.25 3.61 17.90
CA VAL A 827 -30.39 2.91 18.87
C VAL A 827 -30.33 1.41 18.65
N GLN A 828 -31.16 0.89 17.75
CA GLN A 828 -31.14 -0.52 17.39
C GLN A 828 -31.71 -0.76 15.98
N VAL A 829 -31.11 -1.70 15.23
CA VAL A 829 -31.69 -2.23 13.98
C VAL A 829 -31.72 -3.76 14.01
N GLY A 830 -32.91 -4.32 13.80
CA GLY A 830 -33.27 -5.72 14.00
C GLY A 830 -33.90 -5.97 15.36
N SER A 831 -34.90 -6.85 15.44
CA SER A 831 -35.43 -7.36 16.71
C SER A 831 -34.58 -8.55 17.16
N GLY A 832 -34.11 -8.53 18.40
CA GLY A 832 -33.33 -9.64 18.94
C GLY A 832 -34.10 -10.96 18.94
N GLY A 833 -35.40 -10.92 19.24
CA GLY A 833 -36.22 -12.14 19.25
C GLY A 833 -36.36 -12.79 17.87
N VAL A 834 -36.54 -11.99 16.82
CA VAL A 834 -36.65 -12.46 15.43
C VAL A 834 -35.29 -12.93 14.92
N ASP A 835 -34.25 -12.12 15.12
CA ASP A 835 -32.88 -12.42 14.68
C ASP A 835 -32.38 -13.72 15.34
N HIS A 836 -32.57 -13.86 16.65
CA HIS A 836 -32.14 -15.03 17.43
C HIS A 836 -33.03 -16.27 17.23
N GLY A 837 -34.22 -16.09 16.66
CA GLY A 837 -35.05 -17.19 16.15
C GLY A 837 -34.49 -17.86 14.90
N SER A 838 -33.43 -17.31 14.31
CA SER A 838 -32.76 -17.80 13.12
C SER A 838 -31.24 -17.96 13.32
N TRP A 839 -30.66 -18.93 12.62
CA TRP A 839 -29.22 -19.10 12.51
C TRP A 839 -28.81 -19.00 11.04
N THR A 840 -28.52 -17.79 10.58
CA THR A 840 -28.15 -17.53 9.19
C THR A 840 -27.11 -16.43 9.09
N SER A 841 -26.37 -16.41 7.97
CA SER A 841 -25.35 -15.39 7.72
C SER A 841 -26.01 -14.04 7.44
N PRO A 842 -25.34 -12.91 7.72
CA PRO A 842 -25.90 -11.58 7.50
C PRO A 842 -26.42 -11.33 6.08
N GLU A 843 -25.79 -11.94 5.08
CA GLU A 843 -26.11 -11.79 3.66
C GLU A 843 -27.44 -12.47 3.29
N ARG A 844 -27.97 -13.30 4.20
CA ARG A 844 -29.19 -14.12 4.04
C ARG A 844 -30.31 -13.72 4.99
N MET A 845 -30.06 -12.79 5.91
CA MET A 845 -31.05 -12.38 6.89
C MET A 845 -32.26 -11.71 6.21
N ASP A 846 -33.41 -11.75 6.88
CA ASP A 846 -34.62 -11.07 6.42
C ASP A 846 -34.32 -9.59 6.13
N PRO A 847 -34.65 -9.06 4.93
CA PRO A 847 -34.45 -7.65 4.63
C PRO A 847 -35.37 -6.73 5.44
N ASP A 848 -36.50 -7.21 5.95
CA ASP A 848 -37.47 -6.42 6.72
C ASP A 848 -37.09 -6.40 8.21
N ARG A 849 -36.11 -5.56 8.55
CA ARG A 849 -35.58 -5.42 9.91
C ARG A 849 -36.12 -4.16 10.59
N PRO A 850 -36.82 -4.26 11.74
CA PRO A 850 -37.32 -3.08 12.43
C PRO A 850 -36.18 -2.23 12.98
N ALA A 851 -36.31 -0.91 12.90
CA ALA A 851 -35.41 0.04 13.53
C ALA A 851 -36.10 0.63 14.77
N TYR A 852 -35.36 0.76 15.87
CA TYR A 852 -35.86 1.31 17.13
C TYR A 852 -35.08 2.58 17.49
N LYS A 853 -35.80 3.57 18.01
CA LYS A 853 -35.26 4.87 18.37
C LYS A 853 -35.67 5.30 19.78
N VAL A 854 -34.90 6.21 20.32
CA VAL A 854 -35.26 7.02 21.50
C VAL A 854 -35.57 8.44 21.04
N ASP A 855 -36.48 9.08 21.76
CA ASP A 855 -36.92 10.45 21.49
C ASP A 855 -37.28 11.19 22.80
N ALA A 856 -37.75 12.43 22.68
CA ALA A 856 -38.13 13.26 23.83
C ALA A 856 -39.21 12.64 24.73
N HIS A 857 -40.05 11.74 24.20
CA HIS A 857 -41.11 11.04 24.93
C HIS A 857 -40.67 9.65 25.42
N HIS A 858 -39.71 9.04 24.73
CA HIS A 858 -39.12 7.74 25.03
C HIS A 858 -37.60 7.90 25.20
N PRO A 859 -37.13 8.46 26.33
CA PRO A 859 -35.73 8.84 26.51
C PRO A 859 -34.77 7.65 26.63
N GLY A 860 -33.48 7.90 26.40
CA GLY A 860 -32.40 6.94 26.60
C GLY A 860 -31.06 7.63 26.83
N SER A 861 -30.83 8.14 28.05
CA SER A 861 -29.65 8.93 28.41
C SER A 861 -28.36 8.14 28.35
N ASP A 862 -28.41 6.87 28.73
CA ASP A 862 -27.31 5.91 28.66
C ASP A 862 -26.75 5.78 27.23
N VAL A 863 -27.54 5.21 26.30
CA VAL A 863 -27.10 5.01 24.92
C VAL A 863 -26.79 6.32 24.20
N ALA A 864 -27.57 7.37 24.47
CA ALA A 864 -27.34 8.69 23.87
C ALA A 864 -25.99 9.28 24.33
N ASN A 865 -25.69 9.26 25.63
CA ASN A 865 -24.41 9.78 26.11
C ASN A 865 -23.22 8.91 25.72
N GLU A 866 -23.38 7.59 25.59
CA GLU A 866 -22.32 6.74 25.05
C GLU A 866 -22.06 7.03 23.56
N MET A 867 -23.11 7.23 22.74
CA MET A 867 -22.95 7.65 21.35
C MET A 867 -22.33 9.04 21.24
N ALA A 868 -22.70 9.97 22.13
CA ALA A 868 -22.08 11.29 22.21
C ALA A 868 -20.59 11.19 22.60
N ALA A 869 -20.23 10.31 23.54
CA ALA A 869 -18.85 10.04 23.91
C ALA A 869 -18.05 9.45 22.74
N ALA A 870 -18.62 8.48 22.02
CA ALA A 870 -17.99 7.88 20.83
C ALA A 870 -17.70 8.93 19.76
N MET A 871 -18.68 9.78 19.43
CA MET A 871 -18.52 10.86 18.45
C MET A 871 -17.55 11.95 18.93
N ALA A 872 -17.58 12.32 20.21
CA ALA A 872 -16.64 13.30 20.77
C ALA A 872 -15.20 12.78 20.75
N CYS A 873 -14.99 11.51 21.11
CA CYS A 873 -13.70 10.84 21.01
C CYS A 873 -13.25 10.71 19.54
N GLY A 874 -14.17 10.33 18.65
CA GLY A 874 -13.97 10.29 17.20
C GLY A 874 -13.54 11.64 16.63
N TYR A 875 -14.15 12.75 17.04
CA TYR A 875 -13.69 14.08 16.68
C TYR A 875 -12.21 14.29 17.04
N ILE A 876 -11.78 13.90 18.24
CA ILE A 876 -10.37 14.06 18.65
C ILE A 876 -9.45 13.19 17.80
N VAL A 877 -9.86 11.96 17.48
CA VAL A 877 -9.11 11.01 16.63
C VAL A 877 -8.94 11.54 15.20
N PHE A 878 -10.00 12.12 14.62
CA PHE A 878 -10.05 12.51 13.21
C PHE A 878 -9.77 13.98 12.94
N LYS A 879 -9.76 14.89 13.93
CA LYS A 879 -9.59 16.34 13.69
C LYS A 879 -8.35 16.73 12.87
N ASP A 880 -7.30 15.91 12.91
CA ASP A 880 -6.08 16.12 12.13
C ASP A 880 -6.02 15.29 10.84
N LYS A 881 -6.83 14.22 10.72
CA LYS A 881 -6.86 13.31 9.55
C LYS A 881 -7.99 13.65 8.56
N ASP A 882 -9.15 14.07 9.06
CA ASP A 882 -10.33 14.48 8.29
C ASP A 882 -11.14 15.50 9.12
N ARG A 883 -10.83 16.79 8.92
CA ARG A 883 -11.45 17.90 9.66
C ARG A 883 -12.97 17.98 9.45
N THR A 884 -13.44 17.67 8.24
CA THR A 884 -14.86 17.78 7.89
C THR A 884 -15.66 16.70 8.61
N PHE A 885 -15.22 15.45 8.50
CA PHE A 885 -15.85 14.34 9.21
C PHE A 885 -15.81 14.57 10.73
N ALA A 886 -14.66 14.96 11.28
CA ALA A 886 -14.54 15.29 12.70
C ALA A 886 -15.52 16.41 13.12
N GLY A 887 -15.65 17.46 12.31
CA GLY A 887 -16.59 18.56 12.55
C GLY A 887 -18.04 18.09 12.65
N HIS A 888 -18.47 17.19 11.76
CA HIS A 888 -19.80 16.57 11.83
C HIS A 888 -19.99 15.76 13.11
N LEU A 889 -19.01 14.93 13.48
CA LEU A 889 -19.05 14.16 14.72
C LEU A 889 -19.22 15.05 15.95
N LEU A 890 -18.43 16.13 16.06
CA LEU A 890 -18.53 17.03 17.20
C LEU A 890 -19.89 17.75 17.26
N SER A 891 -20.44 18.14 16.12
CA SER A 891 -21.76 18.78 16.07
C SER A 891 -22.85 17.83 16.58
N HIS A 892 -22.87 16.59 16.09
CA HIS A 892 -23.84 15.58 16.53
C HIS A 892 -23.63 15.20 18.00
N ALA A 893 -22.39 15.02 18.47
CA ALA A 893 -22.09 14.72 19.87
C ALA A 893 -22.69 15.75 20.85
N LYS A 894 -22.58 17.04 20.53
CA LYS A 894 -23.14 18.13 21.36
C LYS A 894 -24.66 18.10 21.40
N GLN A 895 -25.30 17.83 20.25
CA GLN A 895 -26.75 17.76 20.15
C GLN A 895 -27.29 16.54 20.92
N ILE A 896 -26.70 15.37 20.70
CA ILE A 896 -27.08 14.12 21.39
C ILE A 896 -26.90 14.25 22.91
N TYR A 897 -25.79 14.82 23.39
CA TYR A 897 -25.60 15.06 24.83
C TYR A 897 -26.64 16.02 25.40
N SER A 898 -26.96 17.08 24.66
CA SER A 898 -28.00 18.03 25.08
C SER A 898 -29.36 17.34 25.16
N PHE A 899 -29.71 16.48 24.20
CA PHE A 899 -30.90 15.64 24.22
C PHE A 899 -30.93 14.71 25.45
N ALA A 900 -29.85 13.95 25.68
CA ALA A 900 -29.72 13.02 26.81
C ALA A 900 -29.87 13.70 28.17
N LYS A 901 -29.33 14.92 28.30
CA LYS A 901 -29.44 15.76 29.50
C LYS A 901 -30.85 16.30 29.72
N SER A 902 -31.55 16.65 28.63
CA SER A 902 -32.89 17.25 28.68
C SER A 902 -33.99 16.22 28.96
N HIS A 903 -33.79 14.99 28.50
CA HIS A 903 -34.76 13.90 28.57
C HIS A 903 -34.12 12.68 29.23
N GLN A 904 -34.20 12.62 30.56
CA GLN A 904 -33.56 11.55 31.33
C GLN A 904 -34.35 10.25 31.35
N GLY A 905 -33.68 9.12 31.09
CA GLY A 905 -34.28 7.79 31.21
C GLY A 905 -33.39 6.67 30.69
N PHE A 906 -33.76 5.43 31.00
CA PHE A 906 -33.09 4.24 30.50
C PHE A 906 -33.57 3.91 29.09
N TYR A 907 -32.65 3.75 28.12
CA TYR A 907 -33.08 3.42 26.75
C TYR A 907 -33.81 2.08 26.69
N SER A 908 -33.44 1.10 27.52
CA SER A 908 -34.09 -0.22 27.53
C SER A 908 -35.53 -0.19 28.07
N THR A 909 -35.96 0.91 28.71
CA THR A 909 -37.38 1.13 29.02
C THR A 909 -38.15 1.64 27.80
N SER A 910 -37.48 2.44 26.96
CA SER A 910 -38.02 3.01 25.73
C SER A 910 -38.03 2.01 24.57
N VAL A 911 -36.96 1.23 24.43
CA VAL A 911 -36.78 0.15 23.47
C VAL A 911 -36.79 -1.18 24.24
N SER A 912 -37.99 -1.70 24.50
CA SER A 912 -38.17 -2.91 25.31
C SER A 912 -37.52 -4.16 24.71
N ASP A 913 -37.31 -4.19 23.38
CA ASP A 913 -36.60 -5.28 22.70
C ASP A 913 -35.16 -5.42 23.24
N ALA A 914 -34.47 -4.30 23.47
CA ALA A 914 -33.11 -4.28 24.01
C ALA A 914 -33.02 -4.77 25.46
N ALA A 915 -34.11 -4.70 26.24
CA ALA A 915 -34.11 -4.99 27.68
C ALA A 915 -33.86 -6.47 28.04
N ALA A 916 -33.94 -7.38 27.07
CA ALA A 916 -33.59 -8.78 27.24
C ALA A 916 -32.11 -9.07 26.96
N TYR A 917 -31.39 -8.14 26.31
CA TYR A 917 -30.03 -8.31 25.81
C TYR A 917 -29.07 -7.35 26.51
N TYR A 918 -29.27 -6.05 26.32
CA TYR A 918 -28.41 -4.97 26.81
C TYR A 918 -29.19 -4.03 27.75
N ARG A 919 -29.75 -4.59 28.83
CA ARG A 919 -30.54 -3.83 29.80
C ARG A 919 -29.68 -2.83 30.56
N SER A 920 -30.10 -1.57 30.56
CA SER A 920 -29.49 -0.55 31.40
C SER A 920 -29.94 -0.65 32.86
N GLN A 921 -29.00 -0.46 33.77
CA GLN A 921 -29.25 -0.42 35.21
C GLN A 921 -28.84 0.91 35.85
N ASN A 922 -27.93 1.63 35.18
CA ASN A 922 -27.46 2.95 35.54
C ASN A 922 -27.30 3.75 34.23
N TYR A 923 -27.59 5.05 34.27
CA TYR A 923 -27.23 5.99 33.20
C TYR A 923 -26.40 7.17 33.72
N THR A 924 -26.18 7.22 35.04
CA THR A 924 -25.52 8.36 35.68
C THR A 924 -24.03 8.37 35.37
N ASP A 925 -23.41 7.21 35.24
CA ASP A 925 -22.03 7.06 34.79
C ASP A 925 -21.87 7.43 33.31
N GLU A 926 -22.85 7.19 32.43
CA GLU A 926 -22.83 7.72 31.06
C GLU A 926 -22.99 9.24 31.02
N ASN A 927 -23.80 9.85 31.91
CA ASN A 927 -23.88 11.31 32.01
C ASN A 927 -22.51 11.93 32.32
N VAL A 928 -21.74 11.29 33.21
CA VAL A 928 -20.35 11.67 33.51
C VAL A 928 -19.47 11.44 32.28
N TRP A 929 -19.54 10.25 31.69
CA TRP A 929 -18.71 9.81 30.57
C TRP A 929 -18.84 10.72 29.34
N GLY A 930 -20.07 10.98 28.89
CA GLY A 930 -20.35 11.88 27.78
C GLY A 930 -19.89 13.30 28.07
N GLY A 931 -20.08 13.78 29.30
CA GLY A 931 -19.64 15.12 29.72
C GLY A 931 -18.12 15.24 29.72
N LEU A 932 -17.39 14.25 30.22
CA LEU A 932 -15.92 14.26 30.23
C LEU A 932 -15.33 14.18 28.83
N TRP A 933 -15.89 13.36 27.94
CA TRP A 933 -15.43 13.30 26.55
C TRP A 933 -15.71 14.59 25.78
N LEU A 934 -16.88 15.19 25.97
CA LEU A 934 -17.19 16.50 25.37
C LEU A 934 -16.32 17.62 25.94
N HIS A 935 -16.05 17.61 27.25
CA HIS A 935 -15.09 18.53 27.85
C HIS A 935 -13.70 18.36 27.21
N LYS A 936 -13.22 17.13 27.08
CA LYS A 936 -11.92 16.83 26.44
C LYS A 936 -11.88 17.25 24.96
N ALA A 937 -13.00 17.10 24.24
CA ALA A 937 -13.11 17.47 22.83
C ALA A 937 -13.19 18.99 22.62
N THR A 938 -13.81 19.74 23.54
CA THR A 938 -14.17 21.15 23.33
C THR A 938 -13.37 22.15 24.17
N GLY A 939 -12.84 21.71 25.32
CA GLY A 939 -12.32 22.58 26.36
C GLY A 939 -13.40 23.38 27.12
N ASP A 940 -14.69 23.07 26.93
CA ASP A 940 -15.79 23.78 27.59
C ASP A 940 -16.03 23.20 29.00
N ASP A 941 -15.81 24.04 30.02
CA ASP A 941 -15.95 23.67 31.44
C ASP A 941 -17.40 23.37 31.85
N SER A 942 -18.41 23.77 31.07
CA SER A 942 -19.81 23.46 31.37
C SER A 942 -20.08 21.96 31.35
N TYR A 943 -19.47 21.21 30.43
CA TYR A 943 -19.57 19.75 30.38
C TYR A 943 -18.88 19.09 31.58
N LEU A 944 -17.73 19.61 32.01
CA LEU A 944 -17.05 19.13 33.23
C LEU A 944 -17.91 19.42 34.47
N HIS A 945 -18.48 20.62 34.57
CA HIS A 945 -19.37 20.99 35.66
C HIS A 945 -20.61 20.09 35.72
N ASP A 946 -21.18 19.73 34.56
CA ASP A 946 -22.28 18.77 34.48
C ASP A 946 -21.85 17.35 34.90
N ALA A 947 -20.71 16.87 34.40
CA ALA A 947 -20.18 15.56 34.76
C ALA A 947 -19.97 15.42 36.27
N LYS A 948 -19.42 16.44 36.94
CA LYS A 948 -19.18 16.45 38.39
C LYS A 948 -20.46 16.27 39.23
N LYS A 949 -21.64 16.58 38.72
CA LYS A 949 -22.91 16.40 39.44
C LYS A 949 -23.28 14.94 39.65
N TRP A 950 -22.80 14.07 38.76
CA TRP A 950 -23.15 12.65 38.73
C TRP A 950 -21.96 11.74 39.09
N TYR A 951 -20.76 12.30 39.25
CA TYR A 951 -19.57 11.53 39.58
C TYR A 951 -19.67 10.84 40.94
N SER A 952 -19.27 9.57 40.98
CA SER A 952 -19.26 8.73 42.18
C SER A 952 -17.83 8.49 42.69
N HIS A 953 -17.65 8.55 44.00
CA HIS A 953 -16.38 8.24 44.68
C HIS A 953 -16.27 6.77 45.13
N GLU A 954 -17.17 5.90 44.66
CA GLU A 954 -17.14 4.47 44.97
C GLU A 954 -16.07 3.74 44.15
N PRO A 955 -15.50 2.63 44.66
CA PRO A 955 -14.65 1.77 43.85
C PRO A 955 -15.46 1.15 42.70
N ALA A 956 -14.91 1.17 41.49
CA ALA A 956 -15.63 0.71 40.31
C ALA A 956 -15.76 -0.81 40.29
N TRP A 957 -17.00 -1.30 40.16
CA TRP A 957 -17.28 -2.72 40.04
C TRP A 957 -16.66 -3.30 38.76
N GLY A 958 -16.59 -2.54 37.68
CA GLY A 958 -15.87 -2.94 36.47
C GLY A 958 -15.71 -1.80 35.47
N PHE A 959 -15.38 -2.17 34.25
CA PHE A 959 -15.39 -1.31 33.08
C PHE A 959 -15.96 -2.12 31.91
N SER A 960 -17.17 -1.81 31.47
CA SER A 960 -17.91 -2.55 30.44
C SER A 960 -18.94 -1.65 29.76
N TRP A 961 -19.64 -2.17 28.76
CA TRP A 961 -20.65 -1.43 28.00
C TRP A 961 -21.77 -0.80 28.84
N ASP A 962 -22.02 -1.29 30.05
CA ASP A 962 -23.02 -0.84 31.02
C ASP A 962 -22.46 -0.17 32.29
N GLU A 963 -21.13 -0.03 32.39
CA GLU A 963 -20.47 0.54 33.57
C GLU A 963 -19.19 1.30 33.18
N LYS A 964 -19.21 2.63 33.36
CA LYS A 964 -18.16 3.56 32.96
C LYS A 964 -17.34 4.11 34.12
N LEU A 965 -17.67 3.81 35.38
CA LEU A 965 -17.07 4.47 36.54
C LEU A 965 -15.54 4.38 36.56
N ALA A 966 -14.94 3.24 36.23
CA ALA A 966 -13.49 3.10 36.20
C ALA A 966 -12.84 4.01 35.13
N GLY A 967 -13.48 4.15 33.97
CA GLY A 967 -13.06 5.10 32.92
C GLY A 967 -13.27 6.55 33.33
N ASN A 968 -14.40 6.86 33.97
CA ASN A 968 -14.72 8.17 34.53
C ASN A 968 -13.67 8.61 35.57
N GLN A 969 -13.21 7.69 36.43
CA GLN A 969 -12.15 7.97 37.41
C GLN A 969 -10.84 8.38 36.72
N VAL A 970 -10.43 7.70 35.65
CA VAL A 970 -9.22 8.07 34.88
C VAL A 970 -9.38 9.43 34.20
N LEU A 971 -10.52 9.68 33.54
CA LEU A 971 -10.77 10.96 32.88
C LEU A 971 -10.89 12.11 33.89
N MET A 972 -11.53 11.87 35.05
CA MET A 972 -11.59 12.84 36.15
C MET A 972 -10.21 13.14 36.71
N TYR A 973 -9.33 12.15 36.82
CA TYR A 973 -7.95 12.36 37.26
C TYR A 973 -7.20 13.32 36.33
N ASP A 974 -7.42 13.20 35.02
CA ASP A 974 -6.81 14.07 34.01
C ASP A 974 -7.24 15.54 34.15
N VAL A 975 -8.52 15.78 34.46
CA VAL A 975 -9.13 17.12 34.42
C VAL A 975 -9.24 17.82 35.79
N THR A 976 -8.97 17.13 36.89
CA THR A 976 -9.01 17.70 38.26
C THR A 976 -7.62 18.06 38.79
N SER A 977 -7.55 18.82 39.90
CA SER A 977 -6.27 19.17 40.54
C SER A 977 -6.40 19.28 42.07
N GLY A 978 -5.27 19.40 42.77
CA GLY A 978 -5.24 19.60 44.22
C GLY A 978 -5.94 18.50 45.01
N HIS A 979 -6.78 18.89 45.98
CA HIS A 979 -7.53 17.96 46.82
C HIS A 979 -8.51 17.07 46.03
N GLU A 980 -9.08 17.58 44.94
CA GLU A 980 -10.01 16.81 44.11
C GLU A 980 -9.29 15.69 43.34
N ARG A 981 -8.14 15.99 42.72
CA ARG A 981 -7.30 14.96 42.08
C ARG A 981 -6.84 13.90 43.08
N ALA A 982 -6.50 14.30 44.31
CA ALA A 982 -6.11 13.36 45.35
C ALA A 982 -7.26 12.43 45.77
N ALA A 983 -8.51 12.93 45.79
CA ALA A 983 -9.69 12.09 46.01
C ALA A 983 -9.89 11.10 44.86
N VAL A 984 -9.85 11.57 43.61
CA VAL A 984 -10.00 10.69 42.42
C VAL A 984 -8.88 9.64 42.34
N GLN A 985 -7.65 9.99 42.72
CA GLN A 985 -6.56 9.02 42.85
C GLN A 985 -6.92 7.90 43.83
N LYS A 986 -7.47 8.26 44.99
CA LYS A 986 -7.89 7.30 46.01
C LYS A 986 -9.04 6.42 45.51
N ASP A 987 -9.94 6.96 44.69
CA ASP A 987 -11.00 6.19 44.04
C ASP A 987 -10.39 5.11 43.11
N LEU A 988 -9.42 5.47 42.25
CA LEU A 988 -8.70 4.52 41.38
C LEU A 988 -7.93 3.45 42.17
N GLU A 989 -7.25 3.84 43.25
CA GLU A 989 -6.55 2.91 44.15
C GLU A 989 -7.52 1.94 44.85
N SER A 990 -8.72 2.43 45.21
CA SER A 990 -9.78 1.61 45.79
C SER A 990 -10.38 0.65 44.77
N THR A 991 -10.56 1.09 43.51
CA THR A 991 -10.92 0.24 42.38
C THR A 991 -9.89 -0.87 42.16
N PHE A 992 -8.59 -0.55 42.15
CA PHE A 992 -7.53 -1.57 42.06
C PHE A 992 -7.57 -2.54 43.23
N THR A 993 -7.76 -2.03 44.45
CA THR A 993 -7.90 -2.86 45.64
C THR A 993 -9.07 -3.85 45.49
N LEU A 994 -10.24 -3.38 45.05
CA LEU A 994 -11.42 -4.23 44.80
C LEU A 994 -11.17 -5.32 43.75
N TRP A 995 -10.35 -5.05 42.74
CA TRP A 995 -9.96 -6.00 41.70
C TRP A 995 -8.79 -6.91 42.08
N SER A 996 -8.14 -6.65 43.21
CA SER A 996 -7.10 -7.50 43.77
C SER A 996 -7.68 -8.64 44.62
N LYS A 997 -6.90 -9.70 44.82
CA LYS A 997 -7.24 -10.78 45.75
C LYS A 997 -7.45 -10.27 47.19
N ALA A 998 -6.73 -9.20 47.58
CA ALA A 998 -6.86 -8.58 48.90
C ALA A 998 -8.22 -7.85 49.08
N GLY A 999 -8.81 -7.34 48.00
CA GLY A 999 -10.16 -6.74 48.02
C GLY A 999 -11.29 -7.75 47.82
N GLY A 1000 -10.99 -9.05 47.82
CA GLY A 1000 -11.99 -10.11 47.72
C GLY A 1000 -12.39 -10.51 46.30
N MET A 1001 -11.69 -10.03 45.27
CA MET A 1001 -11.88 -10.52 43.90
C MET A 1001 -11.58 -12.02 43.82
N THR A 1002 -12.43 -12.76 43.11
CA THR A 1002 -12.16 -14.18 42.82
C THR A 1002 -11.08 -14.29 41.75
N TYR A 1003 -10.07 -15.11 41.99
CA TYR A 1003 -9.08 -15.48 40.98
C TYR A 1003 -9.24 -16.94 40.63
N THR A 1004 -9.17 -17.28 39.35
CA THR A 1004 -9.10 -18.69 38.93
C THR A 1004 -7.78 -19.32 39.41
N PRO A 1005 -7.68 -20.66 39.48
CA PRO A 1005 -6.42 -21.33 39.81
C PRO A 1005 -5.20 -20.89 38.98
N LYS A 1006 -5.40 -20.45 37.73
CA LYS A 1006 -4.36 -19.88 36.85
C LYS A 1006 -4.35 -18.36 36.79
N CYS A 1007 -4.96 -17.70 37.76
CA CYS A 1007 -4.80 -16.27 38.07
C CYS A 1007 -5.48 -15.27 37.13
N LEU A 1008 -6.58 -15.66 36.48
CA LEU A 1008 -7.52 -14.69 35.89
C LEU A 1008 -8.35 -14.04 36.99
N ALA A 1009 -8.49 -12.71 36.98
CA ALA A 1009 -9.40 -11.97 37.85
C ALA A 1009 -10.86 -12.21 37.40
N TRP A 1010 -11.50 -13.24 37.95
CA TRP A 1010 -12.79 -13.72 37.49
C TRP A 1010 -13.95 -12.95 38.13
N ARG A 1011 -14.57 -12.05 37.36
CA ARG A 1011 -15.67 -11.20 37.85
C ARG A 1011 -17.06 -11.82 37.67
N LEU A 1012 -17.37 -12.26 36.45
CA LEU A 1012 -18.64 -12.91 36.09
C LEU A 1012 -18.39 -13.97 35.01
N GLN A 1013 -19.33 -14.91 34.86
CA GLN A 1013 -19.26 -15.92 33.79
C GLN A 1013 -19.47 -15.35 32.39
N TRP A 1014 -20.27 -14.28 32.25
CA TRP A 1014 -20.56 -13.63 30.97
C TRP A 1014 -19.40 -12.71 30.57
N GLY A 1015 -18.58 -13.13 29.61
CA GLY A 1015 -17.41 -12.34 29.19
C GLY A 1015 -16.36 -12.19 30.29
N ALA A 1016 -15.98 -13.29 30.94
CA ALA A 1016 -14.98 -13.29 32.01
C ALA A 1016 -13.66 -12.62 31.57
N LEU A 1017 -13.20 -12.91 30.35
CA LEU A 1017 -11.98 -12.32 29.80
C LEU A 1017 -12.16 -10.83 29.44
N ARG A 1018 -13.33 -10.44 28.90
CA ARG A 1018 -13.67 -9.03 28.63
C ARG A 1018 -13.52 -8.18 29.89
N TYR A 1019 -14.09 -8.63 31.00
CA TYR A 1019 -14.05 -7.89 32.27
C TYR A 1019 -12.61 -7.67 32.78
N SER A 1020 -11.77 -8.70 32.72
CA SER A 1020 -10.36 -8.60 33.10
C SER A 1020 -9.57 -7.69 32.14
N ALA A 1021 -9.77 -7.84 30.84
CA ALA A 1021 -9.05 -7.09 29.82
C ALA A 1021 -9.42 -5.59 29.83
N ASN A 1022 -10.70 -5.27 30.00
CA ASN A 1022 -11.16 -3.89 30.13
C ASN A 1022 -10.57 -3.21 31.36
N THR A 1023 -10.53 -3.91 32.48
CA THR A 1023 -9.95 -3.37 33.72
C THR A 1023 -8.42 -3.26 33.61
N ALA A 1024 -7.76 -4.20 32.94
CA ALA A 1024 -6.34 -4.11 32.61
C ALA A 1024 -6.03 -2.85 31.78
N PHE A 1025 -6.88 -2.51 30.81
CA PHE A 1025 -6.74 -1.27 30.05
C PHE A 1025 -6.82 -0.02 30.95
N VAL A 1026 -7.78 0.05 31.86
CA VAL A 1026 -7.91 1.17 32.82
C VAL A 1026 -6.65 1.33 33.67
N PHE A 1027 -6.08 0.24 34.19
CA PHE A 1027 -4.87 0.34 35.01
C PHE A 1027 -3.61 0.63 34.20
N LEU A 1028 -3.54 0.24 32.92
CA LEU A 1028 -2.48 0.68 32.02
C LEU A 1028 -2.55 2.20 31.77
N LEU A 1029 -3.76 2.75 31.65
CA LEU A 1029 -3.96 4.20 31.57
C LEU A 1029 -3.58 4.93 32.86
N ALA A 1030 -3.97 4.38 34.02
CA ALA A 1030 -3.57 4.93 35.33
C ALA A 1030 -2.05 4.88 35.52
N ALA A 1031 -1.39 3.77 35.14
CA ALA A 1031 0.06 3.64 35.17
C ALA A 1031 0.76 4.64 34.25
N LYS A 1032 0.23 4.89 33.04
CA LYS A 1032 0.73 5.93 32.12
C LYS A 1032 0.69 7.33 32.76
N ARG A 1033 -0.21 7.56 33.72
CA ARG A 1033 -0.34 8.80 34.51
C ARG A 1033 0.54 8.80 35.78
N GLY A 1034 1.36 7.77 35.98
CA GLY A 1034 2.31 7.67 37.10
C GLY A 1034 1.74 7.02 38.37
N LEU A 1035 0.53 6.45 38.33
CA LEU A 1035 -0.07 5.78 39.48
C LEU A 1035 0.37 4.32 39.57
N HIS A 1036 1.09 3.98 40.64
CA HIS A 1036 1.55 2.61 40.96
C HIS A 1036 2.09 1.86 39.73
N THR A 1037 2.89 2.55 38.91
CA THR A 1037 3.23 2.20 37.54
C THR A 1037 3.62 0.73 37.35
N ASP A 1038 4.58 0.24 38.14
CA ASP A 1038 5.08 -1.14 38.02
C ASP A 1038 4.00 -2.17 38.38
N GLN A 1039 3.27 -1.93 39.47
CA GLN A 1039 2.23 -2.84 39.94
C GLN A 1039 1.09 -2.95 38.93
N TYR A 1040 0.62 -1.81 38.43
CA TYR A 1040 -0.52 -1.75 37.52
C TYR A 1040 -0.17 -2.34 36.16
N ARG A 1041 1.02 -2.01 35.60
CA ARG A 1041 1.51 -2.60 34.35
C ARG A 1041 1.69 -4.11 34.48
N GLN A 1042 2.30 -4.59 35.57
CA GLN A 1042 2.51 -6.02 35.79
C GLN A 1042 1.18 -6.76 35.90
N TRP A 1043 0.23 -6.27 36.71
CA TRP A 1043 -1.08 -6.89 36.86
C TRP A 1043 -1.83 -6.97 35.53
N ALA A 1044 -1.90 -5.84 34.82
CA ALA A 1044 -2.59 -5.75 33.53
C ALA A 1044 -1.96 -6.67 32.48
N MET A 1045 -0.63 -6.70 32.37
CA MET A 1045 0.07 -7.60 31.46
C MET A 1045 -0.28 -9.07 31.74
N CYS A 1046 -0.35 -9.47 33.01
CA CYS A 1046 -0.68 -10.86 33.36
C CYS A 1046 -2.12 -11.23 33.03
N GLN A 1047 -3.09 -10.30 33.16
CA GLN A 1047 -4.46 -10.55 32.73
C GLN A 1047 -4.56 -10.71 31.20
N ILE A 1048 -3.83 -9.91 30.43
CA ILE A 1048 -3.78 -10.05 28.97
C ILE A 1048 -3.05 -11.33 28.56
N HIS A 1049 -1.91 -11.66 29.19
CA HIS A 1049 -1.16 -12.89 28.92
C HIS A 1049 -1.97 -14.15 29.23
N TYR A 1050 -2.86 -14.12 30.22
CA TYR A 1050 -3.81 -15.21 30.46
C TYR A 1050 -4.64 -15.51 29.21
N SER A 1051 -5.22 -14.48 28.60
CA SER A 1051 -6.03 -14.57 27.36
C SER A 1051 -5.20 -15.07 26.18
N LEU A 1052 -3.92 -14.70 26.12
CA LEU A 1052 -3.01 -15.02 25.01
C LEU A 1052 -2.38 -16.40 25.09
N GLY A 1053 -2.27 -17.00 26.29
CA GLY A 1053 -1.71 -18.36 26.41
C GLY A 1053 -1.20 -18.82 27.77
N ASP A 1054 -1.01 -17.93 28.76
CA ASP A 1054 -0.38 -18.30 30.04
C ASP A 1054 -1.21 -19.32 30.84
N SER A 1055 -2.50 -19.39 30.56
CA SER A 1055 -3.41 -20.39 31.08
C SER A 1055 -3.18 -21.81 30.50
N GLY A 1056 -2.29 -21.97 29.52
CA GLY A 1056 -2.02 -23.21 28.79
C GLY A 1056 -2.76 -23.32 27.45
N ARG A 1057 -3.64 -22.36 27.13
CA ARG A 1057 -4.26 -22.21 25.81
C ARG A 1057 -4.50 -20.73 25.50
N SER A 1058 -4.64 -20.40 24.23
CA SER A 1058 -5.17 -19.11 23.81
C SER A 1058 -6.70 -19.10 23.92
N TYR A 1059 -7.25 -17.93 24.21
CA TYR A 1059 -8.68 -17.59 24.12
C TYR A 1059 -8.97 -16.59 23.00
N VAL A 1060 -7.98 -16.29 22.17
CA VAL A 1060 -8.08 -15.39 21.02
C VAL A 1060 -8.02 -16.22 19.75
N ILE A 1061 -9.08 -16.18 18.96
CA ILE A 1061 -9.26 -17.04 17.79
C ILE A 1061 -8.18 -16.74 16.75
N GLY A 1062 -7.51 -17.79 16.26
CA GLY A 1062 -6.41 -17.70 15.30
C GLY A 1062 -5.07 -17.25 15.88
N PHE A 1063 -4.96 -16.99 17.19
CA PHE A 1063 -3.71 -16.60 17.85
C PHE A 1063 -3.23 -17.67 18.84
N GLY A 1064 -1.92 -17.90 18.92
CA GLY A 1064 -1.33 -18.77 19.93
C GLY A 1064 -1.68 -20.26 19.77
N LYS A 1065 -1.55 -21.02 20.85
CA LYS A 1065 -1.76 -22.49 20.84
C LYS A 1065 -3.17 -22.83 21.32
N ASN A 1066 -3.80 -23.80 20.66
CA ASN A 1066 -5.11 -24.36 21.06
C ASN A 1066 -6.17 -23.25 21.26
N TYR A 1067 -6.26 -22.31 20.33
CA TYR A 1067 -7.30 -21.27 20.36
C TYR A 1067 -8.70 -21.87 20.10
N PRO A 1068 -9.80 -21.18 20.49
CA PRO A 1068 -11.17 -21.60 20.20
C PRO A 1068 -11.45 -21.70 18.70
N THR A 1069 -12.08 -22.77 18.26
CA THR A 1069 -12.42 -23.01 16.85
C THR A 1069 -13.91 -23.04 16.59
N ARG A 1070 -14.75 -23.02 17.64
CA ARG A 1070 -16.21 -23.07 17.53
C ARG A 1070 -16.89 -21.90 18.24
N PRO A 1071 -16.56 -20.64 17.89
CA PRO A 1071 -17.25 -19.51 18.49
C PRO A 1071 -18.74 -19.54 18.20
N HIS A 1072 -19.56 -19.08 19.16
CA HIS A 1072 -20.99 -18.88 19.00
C HIS A 1072 -21.24 -17.68 18.06
N HIS A 1073 -21.02 -17.89 16.76
CA HIS A 1073 -21.00 -16.81 15.77
C HIS A 1073 -21.55 -17.30 14.42
N ARG A 1074 -22.66 -16.70 13.97
CA ARG A 1074 -23.43 -17.13 12.79
C ARG A 1074 -22.59 -17.06 11.52
N ALA A 1075 -22.12 -15.87 11.16
CA ALA A 1075 -21.46 -15.65 9.87
C ALA A 1075 -20.26 -16.56 9.65
N SER A 1076 -19.43 -16.77 10.69
CA SER A 1076 -18.27 -17.65 10.58
C SER A 1076 -18.59 -19.14 10.63
N SER A 1077 -19.79 -19.51 11.11
CA SER A 1077 -20.28 -20.90 11.14
C SER A 1077 -20.99 -21.33 9.85
N CYS A 1078 -21.47 -20.38 9.05
CA CYS A 1078 -22.17 -20.64 7.80
C CYS A 1078 -21.21 -20.99 6.67
N PRO A 1079 -21.62 -21.77 5.66
CA PRO A 1079 -20.87 -21.89 4.41
C PRO A 1079 -20.96 -20.62 3.56
N MET A 1080 -20.09 -20.55 2.56
CA MET A 1080 -20.13 -19.53 1.53
C MET A 1080 -21.42 -19.57 0.70
N LEU A 1081 -21.85 -18.41 0.23
CA LEU A 1081 -22.87 -18.32 -0.82
C LEU A 1081 -22.42 -19.13 -2.06
N PRO A 1082 -23.33 -19.84 -2.75
CA PRO A 1082 -24.77 -19.89 -2.55
C PRO A 1082 -25.30 -20.99 -1.60
N ALA A 1083 -24.46 -21.79 -0.95
CA ALA A 1083 -24.91 -22.85 -0.03
C ALA A 1083 -25.73 -22.26 1.13
N PRO A 1084 -26.94 -22.79 1.40
CA PRO A 1084 -27.81 -22.18 2.40
C PRO A 1084 -27.29 -22.46 3.82
N CYS A 1085 -27.73 -21.66 4.80
CA CYS A 1085 -27.26 -21.73 6.18
C CYS A 1085 -28.45 -21.70 7.16
N GLY A 1086 -28.46 -22.68 8.06
CA GLY A 1086 -29.50 -22.87 9.06
C GLY A 1086 -28.95 -23.41 10.39
N TRP A 1087 -29.84 -23.92 11.24
CA TRP A 1087 -29.51 -24.47 12.56
C TRP A 1087 -28.51 -25.64 12.50
N GLU A 1088 -28.48 -26.37 11.39
CA GLU A 1088 -27.52 -27.43 11.11
C GLU A 1088 -26.07 -26.93 11.17
N ALA A 1089 -25.80 -25.70 10.72
CA ALA A 1089 -24.49 -25.06 10.85
C ALA A 1089 -24.12 -24.81 12.32
N GLN A 1090 -25.10 -24.42 13.15
CA GLN A 1090 -24.88 -24.30 14.59
C GLN A 1090 -24.56 -25.66 15.22
N GLN A 1091 -25.32 -26.70 14.85
CA GLN A 1091 -25.23 -28.04 15.44
C GLN A 1091 -24.04 -28.85 14.92
N ALA A 1092 -23.35 -28.39 13.86
CA ALA A 1092 -22.23 -29.10 13.26
C ALA A 1092 -21.12 -29.38 14.30
N PRO A 1093 -20.66 -30.64 14.46
CA PRO A 1093 -19.69 -30.99 15.51
C PRO A 1093 -18.26 -30.52 15.21
N GLY A 1094 -18.00 -30.04 13.99
CA GLY A 1094 -16.70 -29.53 13.54
C GLY A 1094 -16.40 -28.09 13.99
N PRO A 1095 -15.19 -27.58 13.71
CA PRO A 1095 -14.87 -26.15 13.84
C PRO A 1095 -15.84 -25.29 13.01
N ASN A 1096 -15.91 -24.00 13.30
CA ASN A 1096 -16.54 -23.04 12.39
C ASN A 1096 -15.82 -23.12 11.03
N PRO A 1097 -16.54 -23.11 9.90
CA PRO A 1097 -15.92 -23.23 8.59
C PRO A 1097 -14.96 -22.06 8.28
N HIS A 1098 -15.25 -20.86 8.83
CA HIS A 1098 -14.40 -19.68 8.74
C HIS A 1098 -13.70 -19.36 10.06
N THR A 1099 -12.40 -19.02 10.00
CA THR A 1099 -11.66 -18.61 11.20
C THR A 1099 -11.97 -17.15 11.53
N LEU A 1100 -12.64 -16.91 12.65
CA LEU A 1100 -12.95 -15.56 13.13
C LEU A 1100 -11.73 -14.91 13.82
N TYR A 1101 -10.69 -14.59 13.03
CA TYR A 1101 -9.43 -14.07 13.54
C TYR A 1101 -9.61 -12.92 14.53
N GLY A 1102 -8.93 -13.03 15.67
CA GLY A 1102 -8.82 -11.97 16.67
C GLY A 1102 -9.96 -11.87 17.66
N ALA A 1103 -11.06 -12.56 17.45
CA ALA A 1103 -12.17 -12.55 18.41
C ALA A 1103 -11.71 -13.12 19.76
N LEU A 1104 -11.98 -12.37 20.84
CA LEU A 1104 -11.81 -12.82 22.21
C LEU A 1104 -13.11 -13.51 22.65
N VAL A 1105 -13.02 -14.79 22.99
CA VAL A 1105 -14.19 -15.51 23.50
C VAL A 1105 -14.53 -15.09 24.93
N GLY A 1106 -15.73 -15.41 25.41
CA GLY A 1106 -16.14 -15.14 26.79
C GLY A 1106 -15.17 -15.68 27.84
N GLY A 1107 -14.59 -16.85 27.57
CA GLY A 1107 -13.47 -17.41 28.32
C GLY A 1107 -13.87 -18.49 29.32
N PRO A 1108 -12.98 -18.84 30.26
CA PRO A 1108 -13.21 -19.99 31.14
C PRO A 1108 -14.17 -19.69 32.30
N GLY A 1109 -14.68 -20.77 32.90
CA GLY A 1109 -15.30 -20.75 34.22
C GLY A 1109 -14.31 -20.41 35.33
N LYS A 1110 -14.84 -20.26 36.55
CA LYS A 1110 -14.07 -19.84 37.73
C LYS A 1110 -12.94 -20.81 38.14
N HIS A 1111 -12.88 -22.00 37.55
CA HIS A 1111 -11.86 -23.01 37.82
C HIS A 1111 -10.95 -23.28 36.61
N ASP A 1112 -10.84 -22.33 35.68
CA ASP A 1112 -10.12 -22.46 34.41
C ASP A 1112 -10.71 -23.54 33.47
N ASP A 1113 -11.94 -23.98 33.74
CA ASP A 1113 -12.70 -24.92 32.95
C ASP A 1113 -13.23 -24.25 31.68
N TYR A 1114 -13.06 -24.89 30.54
CA TYR A 1114 -13.50 -24.35 29.26
C TYR A 1114 -13.70 -25.48 28.25
N THR A 1115 -14.82 -25.43 27.53
CA THR A 1115 -15.15 -26.36 26.44
C THR A 1115 -15.36 -25.56 25.16
N ASP A 1116 -14.71 -25.98 24.08
CA ASP A 1116 -14.92 -25.38 22.75
C ASP A 1116 -16.19 -25.97 22.11
N ASP A 1117 -17.35 -25.42 22.48
CA ASP A 1117 -18.68 -25.77 21.96
C ASP A 1117 -19.39 -24.53 21.40
N ARG A 1118 -19.87 -24.59 20.16
CA ARG A 1118 -20.60 -23.49 19.51
C ARG A 1118 -21.91 -23.15 20.22
N LYS A 1119 -22.51 -24.11 20.91
CA LYS A 1119 -23.78 -23.90 21.64
C LYS A 1119 -23.58 -23.21 22.98
N ASP A 1120 -22.34 -23.15 23.45
CA ASP A 1120 -21.97 -22.53 24.71
C ASP A 1120 -21.79 -21.01 24.50
N TYR A 1121 -22.92 -20.30 24.51
CA TYR A 1121 -22.94 -18.83 24.42
C TYR A 1121 -22.47 -18.14 25.71
N VAL A 1122 -21.98 -18.87 26.73
CA VAL A 1122 -21.31 -18.26 27.89
C VAL A 1122 -19.81 -18.16 27.61
N HIS A 1123 -19.21 -19.30 27.30
CA HIS A 1123 -17.76 -19.44 27.22
C HIS A 1123 -17.21 -19.14 25.82
N ASN A 1124 -18.04 -19.35 24.78
CA ASN A 1124 -17.70 -19.21 23.37
C ASN A 1124 -18.37 -18.05 22.64
N GLU A 1125 -19.10 -17.20 23.37
CA GLU A 1125 -19.58 -15.92 22.85
C GLU A 1125 -18.41 -15.01 22.48
N VAL A 1126 -18.60 -14.23 21.42
CA VAL A 1126 -17.68 -13.22 20.89
C VAL A 1126 -18.50 -11.97 20.59
N ALA A 1127 -17.98 -10.79 20.91
CA ALA A 1127 -18.70 -9.54 20.73
C ALA A 1127 -17.76 -8.35 20.52
N CYS A 1128 -18.27 -7.30 19.86
CA CYS A 1128 -17.53 -6.05 19.66
C CYS A 1128 -17.00 -5.48 20.97
N ASP A 1129 -17.80 -5.56 22.05
CA ASP A 1129 -17.44 -5.05 23.37
C ASP A 1129 -16.45 -5.97 24.11
N TYR A 1130 -16.39 -7.27 23.76
CA TYR A 1130 -15.39 -8.19 24.32
C TYR A 1130 -13.98 -7.82 23.87
N ASN A 1131 -13.85 -7.36 22.62
CA ASN A 1131 -12.56 -7.03 22.02
C ASN A 1131 -12.06 -5.62 22.34
N ALA A 1132 -12.91 -4.65 22.68
CA ALA A 1132 -12.51 -3.24 22.65
C ALA A 1132 -11.44 -2.88 23.70
N GLY A 1133 -11.67 -3.23 24.97
CA GLY A 1133 -10.68 -3.02 26.03
C GLY A 1133 -9.48 -3.94 25.89
N PHE A 1134 -9.68 -5.18 25.42
CA PHE A 1134 -8.61 -6.13 25.12
C PHE A 1134 -7.63 -5.62 24.06
N GLN A 1135 -8.14 -5.14 22.92
CA GLN A 1135 -7.33 -4.57 21.85
C GLN A 1135 -6.57 -3.35 22.35
N SER A 1136 -7.25 -2.47 23.09
CA SER A 1136 -6.66 -1.24 23.62
C SER A 1136 -5.58 -1.53 24.68
N ALA A 1137 -5.76 -2.57 25.51
CA ALA A 1137 -4.72 -3.06 26.41
C ALA A 1137 -3.53 -3.68 25.65
N CYS A 1138 -3.77 -4.44 24.57
CA CYS A 1138 -2.69 -4.95 23.73
C CYS A 1138 -1.89 -3.83 23.06
N ALA A 1139 -2.56 -2.75 22.63
CA ALA A 1139 -1.90 -1.56 22.09
C ALA A 1139 -1.02 -0.88 23.16
N ALA A 1140 -1.52 -0.77 24.39
CA ALA A 1140 -0.75 -0.25 25.52
C ALA A 1140 0.49 -1.12 25.82
N LEU A 1141 0.36 -2.45 25.85
CA LEU A 1141 1.49 -3.35 26.09
C LEU A 1141 2.51 -3.30 24.93
N LEU A 1142 2.05 -3.17 23.68
CA LEU A 1142 2.95 -2.94 22.56
C LEU A 1142 3.69 -1.61 22.68
N GLN A 1143 3.01 -0.54 23.10
CA GLN A 1143 3.66 0.75 23.36
C GLN A 1143 4.73 0.61 24.43
N LEU A 1144 4.44 -0.06 25.55
CA LEU A 1144 5.45 -0.31 26.59
C LEU A 1144 6.64 -1.11 26.06
N ALA A 1145 6.42 -2.07 25.15
CA ALA A 1145 7.52 -2.79 24.52
C ALA A 1145 8.35 -1.89 23.60
N VAL A 1146 7.72 -0.98 22.85
CA VAL A 1146 8.40 0.03 22.03
C VAL A 1146 9.22 0.99 22.90
N ASP A 1147 8.68 1.38 24.06
CA ASP A 1147 9.32 2.31 25.00
C ASP A 1147 10.37 1.64 25.90
N HIS A 1148 10.57 0.31 25.77
CA HIS A 1148 11.41 -0.51 26.65
C HIS A 1148 11.00 -0.50 28.14
N GLU A 1149 9.70 -0.39 28.40
CA GLU A 1149 9.08 -0.34 29.72
C GLU A 1149 8.15 -1.53 30.00
N LEU A 1150 8.21 -2.59 29.18
CA LEU A 1150 7.38 -3.79 29.36
C LEU A 1150 7.83 -4.53 30.65
N PRO A 1151 6.90 -4.88 31.55
CA PRO A 1151 7.23 -5.63 32.76
C PRO A 1151 7.78 -7.03 32.47
N ASN A 1152 8.40 -7.67 33.48
CA ASN A 1152 8.94 -9.01 33.32
C ASN A 1152 7.80 -10.05 33.23
N PRO A 1153 7.65 -10.78 32.09
CA PRO A 1153 6.58 -11.75 31.93
C PRO A 1153 6.74 -13.01 32.80
N SER A 1154 7.92 -13.25 33.38
CA SER A 1154 8.12 -14.40 34.29
C SER A 1154 7.40 -14.25 35.63
N HIS A 1155 6.87 -13.07 35.94
CA HIS A 1155 6.08 -12.83 37.14
C HIS A 1155 4.58 -13.11 36.95
N CYS A 1156 4.15 -13.50 35.74
CA CYS A 1156 2.78 -13.94 35.48
C CYS A 1156 2.59 -15.42 35.83
N GLY A 1157 1.38 -15.78 36.29
CA GLY A 1157 1.03 -17.14 36.71
C GLY A 1157 1.09 -17.40 38.22
N HIS A 1158 1.37 -16.37 39.03
CA HIS A 1158 1.31 -16.45 40.49
C HIS A 1158 0.36 -15.36 41.06
N CYS A 1159 -0.68 -15.81 41.76
CA CYS A 1159 -1.67 -15.06 42.53
C CYS A 1159 -1.89 -15.76 43.88
#